data_AF-A0A821A5J9-F1
#
_entry.id   AF-A0A821A5J9-F1
#
_cell.length_a   1.000
_cell.length_b   1.000
_cell.length_c   1.000
_cell.angle_alpha   90.00
_cell.angle_beta   90.00
_cell.angle_gamma   90.00
#
_symmetry.space_group_name_H-M   'P 1'
#
loop_
_entity.id
_entity.type
_entity.pdbx_description
1 polymer ?
#
loop_
_entity_poly.entity_id
_entity_poly.type
_entity_poly.pdbx_seq_one_letter_code
_entity_poly.pdbx_strand_id
1 'polypeptide(L)'
;MANKTRIIKLYFDDDQQQLLFTKANTILHNLRELIKRKRHAITDLKILEEQTATLQQPFSKRLINSAEHYYQQYSNMNEELIQIEQDISSIKFHLETIDKRSRIVKEILTLEQQVRSDCDCGTDHCCKHTCDNCEEPFPCMYRAGHGGKHKCSNGHACEATCQIYNCTNQCHLSYEHEGTHQCERVHQCTTMCICFKLCTIPLEVNNSHDEHRCDSTQCWKSCVLCERSCCTPDHNHDATVSKVTIMRNGTQSTVNAHICDQPHTCQAMCEVPGICGFEYKTSRAEWKTSMGCVFDYEKIDVTEIRRPCAVQIRPGFFQHSHHVRKHQCEVSTHTCTQRCPDCEALCRYAYGHMGPHSTLHRNQQDRIFTSTNAQGQIVISDKTMLPSLIRIYRIGEASTPESCGAACKRRGRGHFHLVECPGGELCLQKRFGDSKARHSQMVYYTKENQASTSMYDEVLCAAYWQNYRWKSPVSDSDQELNALCNYYCSEHVDLVNQPESKIGFCTLKAWHEGDHIFECQDNHLSKDEYEGVDVCFVIGTTTSMRSFFNQVKSTIIRVIRENQECLKKVGKPTSEIKFGIVAYRDHVTEKEEYVVRTFPFSTADIAITVVENLKVGWGDDYPEAVLDGLDAANTLEWRTKADHLLFHVLDAPPHGRQYHNRSKDNWPDGCPCNKSAVTIFKQMKENKI
;
A
#
# COMPACT_ATOMS: atom_id res chain seq x y z
N MET A 1 53.71 -27.24 19.95
CA MET A 1 52.54 -26.57 20.58
C MET A 1 52.54 -25.05 20.44
N ALA A 2 53.67 -24.38 20.14
CA ALA A 2 53.74 -22.91 20.01
C ALA A 2 53.03 -22.29 18.78
N ASN A 3 52.74 -23.06 17.72
CA ASN A 3 52.01 -22.56 16.53
C ASN A 3 50.47 -22.65 16.64
N LYS A 4 49.91 -23.43 17.58
CA LYS A 4 48.45 -23.50 17.78
C LYS A 4 47.90 -22.27 18.51
N THR A 5 48.69 -21.67 19.40
CA THR A 5 48.26 -20.49 20.18
C THR A 5 48.43 -19.17 19.41
N ARG A 6 49.26 -19.14 18.35
CA ARG A 6 49.48 -17.95 17.52
C ARG A 6 48.39 -17.71 16.48
N ILE A 7 47.75 -18.77 15.98
CA ILE A 7 46.69 -18.66 14.96
C ILE A 7 45.33 -18.32 15.60
N ILE A 8 45.08 -18.76 16.84
CA ILE A 8 43.84 -18.40 17.56
C ILE A 8 43.86 -16.92 18.01
N LYS A 9 45.04 -16.37 18.35
CA LYS A 9 45.22 -14.95 18.69
C LYS A 9 45.18 -13.99 17.49
N LEU A 10 45.27 -14.49 16.26
CA LEU A 10 45.24 -13.65 15.04
C LEU A 10 43.84 -13.54 14.40
N TYR A 11 42.86 -14.32 14.87
CA TYR A 11 41.52 -14.38 14.25
C TYR A 11 40.34 -14.06 15.18
N PHE A 12 40.58 -13.95 16.49
CA PHE A 12 39.66 -13.31 17.41
C PHE A 12 40.38 -12.09 17.98
N ASP A 13 40.13 -10.95 17.35
CA ASP A 13 40.55 -9.66 17.88
C ASP A 13 39.71 -9.41 19.14
N ASP A 14 40.30 -9.66 20.31
CA ASP A 14 39.69 -9.46 21.63
C ASP A 14 39.12 -8.02 21.71
N ASP A 15 39.81 -7.08 21.06
CA ASP A 15 39.42 -5.67 20.93
C ASP A 15 38.10 -5.47 20.16
N GLN A 16 37.80 -6.26 19.11
CA GLN A 16 36.54 -6.12 18.36
C GLN A 16 35.34 -6.69 19.11
N GLN A 17 35.53 -7.79 19.84
CA GLN A 17 34.47 -8.35 20.69
C GLN A 17 34.22 -7.44 21.91
N GLN A 18 35.27 -6.90 22.51
CA GLN A 18 35.17 -5.95 23.60
C GLN A 18 34.53 -4.62 23.15
N LEU A 19 34.81 -4.16 21.93
CA LEU A 19 34.15 -3.00 21.32
C LEU A 19 32.65 -3.25 21.06
N LEU A 20 32.28 -4.42 20.54
CA LEU A 20 30.87 -4.80 20.33
C LEU A 20 30.11 -4.93 21.66
N PHE A 21 30.74 -5.51 22.68
CA PHE A 21 30.15 -5.63 24.02
C PHE A 21 29.97 -4.25 24.68
N THR A 22 30.94 -3.36 24.52
CA THR A 22 30.85 -1.97 24.99
C THR A 22 29.71 -1.23 24.29
N LYS A 23 29.60 -1.34 22.95
CA LYS A 23 28.50 -0.74 22.17
C LYS A 23 27.12 -1.28 22.58
N ALA A 24 27.00 -2.59 22.78
CA ALA A 24 25.74 -3.21 23.22
C ALA A 24 25.31 -2.74 24.62
N ASN A 25 26.26 -2.59 25.55
CA ASN A 25 25.98 -2.06 26.88
C ASN A 25 25.59 -0.58 26.86
N THR A 26 26.21 0.23 25.99
CA THR A 26 25.81 1.64 25.78
C THR A 26 24.38 1.73 25.22
N ILE A 27 24.03 0.91 24.24
CA ILE A 27 22.66 0.84 23.69
C ILE A 27 21.65 0.43 24.76
N LEU A 28 21.98 -0.57 25.58
CA LEU A 28 21.13 -1.01 26.68
C LEU A 28 20.90 0.09 27.72
N HIS A 29 21.95 0.85 28.04
CA HIS A 29 21.87 2.02 28.93
C HIS A 29 20.97 3.11 28.33
N ASN A 30 21.19 3.48 27.07
CA ASN A 30 20.41 4.49 26.36
C ASN A 30 18.92 4.11 26.26
N LEU A 31 18.60 2.84 25.99
CA LEU A 31 17.23 2.32 26.01
C LEU A 31 16.57 2.46 27.39
N ARG A 32 17.30 2.13 28.46
CA ARG A 32 16.79 2.24 29.83
C ARG A 32 16.47 3.70 30.20
N GLU A 33 17.34 4.63 29.81
CA GLU A 33 17.10 6.06 30.04
C GLU A 33 15.99 6.62 29.15
N LEU A 34 15.85 6.15 27.91
CA LEU A 34 14.73 6.51 27.03
C LEU A 34 13.38 6.04 27.60
N ILE A 35 13.32 4.82 28.12
CA ILE A 35 12.12 4.28 28.77
C ILE A 35 11.73 5.10 30.01
N LYS A 36 12.70 5.51 30.83
CA LYS A 36 12.46 6.38 31.99
C LYS A 36 11.91 7.74 31.57
N ARG A 37 12.52 8.38 30.56
CA ARG A 37 12.07 9.68 30.02
C ARG A 37 10.65 9.60 29.44
N LYS A 38 10.30 8.51 28.72
CA LYS A 38 8.95 8.32 28.16
C LYS A 38 7.90 8.18 29.25
N ARG A 39 8.23 7.46 30.34
CA ARG A 39 7.31 7.32 31.49
C ARG A 39 7.05 8.65 32.21
N HIS A 40 8.06 9.50 32.36
CA HIS A 40 7.88 10.83 32.95
C HIS A 40 7.02 11.72 32.05
N ALA A 41 7.33 11.81 30.75
CA ALA A 41 6.54 12.61 29.81
C ALA A 41 5.05 12.17 29.74
N ILE A 42 4.76 10.86 29.80
CA ILE A 42 3.39 10.35 29.87
C ILE A 42 2.70 10.74 31.18
N THR A 43 3.44 10.77 32.29
CA THR A 43 2.90 11.16 33.60
C THR A 43 2.60 12.66 33.62
N ASP A 44 3.49 13.49 33.08
CA ASP A 44 3.31 14.95 33.00
C ASP A 44 2.16 15.33 32.07
N LEU A 45 1.98 14.61 30.94
CA LEU A 45 0.83 14.78 30.05
C LEU A 45 -0.50 14.45 30.73
N LYS A 46 -0.56 13.40 31.55
CA LYS A 46 -1.77 13.05 32.33
C LYS A 46 -2.10 14.12 33.38
N ILE A 47 -1.10 14.67 34.05
CA ILE A 47 -1.29 15.77 35.01
C ILE A 47 -1.82 17.02 34.28
N LEU A 48 -1.34 17.30 33.07
CA LEU A 48 -1.84 18.39 32.22
C LEU A 48 -3.29 18.15 31.76
N GLU A 49 -3.65 16.93 31.39
CA GLU A 49 -5.03 16.55 31.05
C GLU A 49 -5.99 16.73 32.23
N GLU A 50 -5.59 16.31 33.43
CA GLU A 50 -6.38 16.53 34.66
C GLU A 50 -6.54 18.02 35.00
N GLN A 51 -5.48 18.83 34.83
CA GLN A 51 -5.53 20.28 35.09
C GLN A 51 -6.40 21.05 34.09
N THR A 52 -6.45 20.60 32.83
CA THR A 52 -7.27 21.19 31.77
C THR A 52 -8.75 20.84 31.89
N ALA A 53 -9.09 19.68 32.45
CA ALA A 53 -10.46 19.27 32.72
C ALA A 53 -11.18 20.18 33.75
N THR A 54 -10.44 20.91 34.59
CA THR A 54 -10.99 21.76 35.65
C THR A 54 -11.19 23.25 35.31
N LEU A 55 -10.84 23.73 34.11
CA LEU A 55 -10.87 25.17 33.75
C LEU A 55 -11.94 25.50 32.69
N GLN A 56 -12.93 26.34 33.03
CA GLN A 56 -14.05 26.77 32.16
C GLN A 56 -13.75 27.98 31.23
N GLN A 57 -12.51 28.19 30.78
CA GLN A 57 -12.11 29.34 29.93
C GLN A 57 -11.16 28.89 28.80
N PRO A 58 -11.10 29.59 27.64
CA PRO A 58 -10.31 29.16 26.49
C PRO A 58 -8.81 29.08 26.83
N PHE A 59 -8.16 28.03 26.31
CA PHE A 59 -6.81 27.60 26.66
C PHE A 59 -5.80 28.76 26.76
N SER A 60 -5.20 28.95 27.94
CA SER A 60 -4.12 29.93 28.09
C SER A 60 -2.95 29.57 27.16
N LYS A 61 -2.37 30.56 26.48
CA LYS A 61 -1.22 30.39 25.56
C LYS A 61 -0.06 29.60 26.20
N ARG A 62 0.06 29.64 27.53
CA ARG A 62 1.06 28.92 28.32
C ARG A 62 0.84 27.40 28.35
N LEU A 63 -0.42 26.94 28.39
CA LEU A 63 -0.77 25.52 28.37
C LEU A 63 -0.56 24.90 26.98
N ILE A 64 -0.92 25.62 25.91
CA ILE A 64 -0.67 25.22 24.52
C ILE A 64 0.83 25.06 24.27
N ASN A 65 1.63 26.06 24.65
CA ASN A 65 3.07 25.99 24.50
C ASN A 65 3.69 24.84 25.33
N SER A 66 3.10 24.50 26.48
CA SER A 66 3.58 23.38 27.31
C SER A 66 3.24 22.04 26.65
N ALA A 67 2.04 21.88 26.11
CA ALA A 67 1.64 20.68 25.37
C ALA A 67 2.50 20.51 24.10
N GLU A 68 2.69 21.56 23.31
CA GLU A 68 3.57 21.56 22.13
C GLU A 68 5.00 21.17 22.50
N HIS A 69 5.51 21.64 23.64
CA HIS A 69 6.83 21.26 24.15
C HIS A 69 6.93 19.75 24.43
N TYR A 70 5.93 19.16 25.10
CA TYR A 70 5.93 17.72 25.39
C TYR A 70 5.71 16.87 24.13
N TYR A 71 4.91 17.34 23.16
CA TYR A 71 4.77 16.69 21.85
C TYR A 71 6.07 16.69 21.06
N GLN A 72 6.79 17.82 21.05
CA GLN A 72 8.09 17.91 20.39
C GLN A 72 9.11 16.99 21.06
N GLN A 73 9.13 16.92 22.39
CA GLN A 73 9.97 15.96 23.12
C GLN A 73 9.63 14.51 22.75
N TYR A 74 8.34 14.16 22.67
CA TYR A 74 7.92 12.82 22.28
C TYR A 74 8.33 12.45 20.85
N SER A 75 8.23 13.40 19.91
CA SER A 75 8.69 13.22 18.52
C SER A 75 10.19 12.96 18.46
N ASN A 76 11.00 13.79 19.13
CA ASN A 76 12.46 13.62 19.17
C ASN A 76 12.86 12.26 19.78
N MET A 77 12.11 11.79 20.80
CA MET A 77 12.35 10.49 21.41
C MET A 77 11.97 9.29 20.51
N ASN A 78 11.07 9.47 19.55
CA ASN A 78 10.78 8.44 18.54
C ASN A 78 11.89 8.37 17.49
N GLU A 79 12.49 9.51 17.13
CA GLU A 79 13.68 9.53 16.28
C GLU A 79 14.88 8.87 16.98
N GLU A 80 15.10 9.12 18.28
CA GLU A 80 16.11 8.41 19.08
C GLU A 80 15.88 6.89 19.08
N LEU A 81 14.62 6.43 19.13
CA LEU A 81 14.28 5.01 19.10
C LEU A 81 14.59 4.36 17.76
N ILE A 82 14.28 5.04 16.65
CA ILE A 82 14.60 4.58 15.29
C ILE A 82 16.12 4.42 15.13
N GLN A 83 16.91 5.37 15.65
CA GLN A 83 18.36 5.27 15.61
C GLN A 83 18.89 4.06 16.39
N ILE A 84 18.33 3.80 17.58
CA ILE A 84 18.69 2.63 18.39
C ILE A 84 18.33 1.31 17.67
N GLU A 85 17.19 1.24 16.98
CA GLU A 85 16.78 0.06 16.22
C GLU A 85 17.71 -0.24 15.03
N GLN A 86 18.22 0.81 14.38
CA GLN A 86 19.24 0.70 13.35
C GLN A 86 20.57 0.18 13.92
N ASP A 87 20.99 0.70 15.08
CA ASP A 87 22.22 0.26 15.75
C ASP A 87 22.15 -1.21 16.20
N ILE A 88 21.00 -1.66 16.71
CA ILE A 88 20.75 -3.07 17.06
C ILE A 88 20.83 -3.96 15.82
N SER A 89 20.28 -3.51 14.69
CA SER A 89 20.32 -4.25 13.43
C SER A 89 21.74 -4.38 12.89
N SER A 90 22.57 -3.34 13.03
CA SER A 90 23.99 -3.36 12.68
C SER A 90 24.79 -4.37 13.53
N ILE A 91 24.53 -4.43 14.84
CA ILE A 91 25.17 -5.41 15.74
C ILE A 91 24.74 -6.84 15.40
N LYS A 92 23.46 -7.09 15.12
CA LYS A 92 22.96 -8.41 14.68
C LYS A 92 23.67 -8.88 13.41
N PHE A 93 23.83 -7.99 12.43
CA PHE A 93 24.54 -8.28 11.19
C PHE A 93 26.02 -8.64 11.43
N HIS A 94 26.71 -7.94 12.34
CA HIS A 94 28.09 -8.29 12.71
C HIS A 94 28.20 -9.64 13.42
N LEU A 95 27.26 -9.99 14.30
CA LEU A 95 27.22 -11.30 14.97
C LEU A 95 27.01 -12.46 13.98
N GLU A 96 26.14 -12.30 12.99
CA GLU A 96 25.93 -13.29 11.92
C GLU A 96 27.16 -13.44 11.01
N THR A 97 27.93 -12.36 10.81
CA THR A 97 29.15 -12.38 9.99
C THR A 97 30.30 -13.13 10.71
N ILE A 98 30.37 -13.00 12.04
CA ILE A 98 31.34 -13.73 12.88
C ILE A 98 31.05 -15.24 12.87
N ASP A 99 29.77 -15.66 12.93
CA ASP A 99 29.38 -17.08 12.85
C ASP A 99 29.73 -17.72 11.49
N LYS A 100 29.60 -16.97 10.39
CA LYS A 100 29.96 -17.42 9.04
C LYS A 100 31.48 -17.58 8.86
N ARG A 101 32.29 -16.65 9.38
CA ARG A 101 33.77 -16.72 9.29
C ARG A 101 34.35 -17.90 10.08
N SER A 102 33.71 -18.28 11.19
CA SER A 102 34.09 -19.47 11.99
C SER A 102 33.96 -20.79 11.21
N ARG A 103 33.10 -20.88 10.20
CA ARG A 103 32.86 -22.13 9.44
C ARG A 103 33.87 -22.32 8.30
N ILE A 104 34.22 -21.22 7.62
CA ILE A 104 35.14 -21.21 6.48
C ILE A 104 36.58 -21.59 6.90
N VAL A 105 37.02 -21.17 8.10
CA VAL A 105 38.36 -21.50 8.62
C VAL A 105 38.54 -23.01 8.91
N LYS A 106 37.45 -23.74 9.20
CA LYS A 106 37.49 -25.20 9.40
C LYS A 106 37.67 -25.98 8.10
N GLU A 107 37.17 -25.45 6.98
CA GLU A 107 37.26 -26.07 5.65
C GLU A 107 38.63 -25.83 4.98
N ILE A 108 39.27 -24.68 5.20
CA ILE A 108 40.60 -24.39 4.63
C ILE A 108 41.68 -25.29 5.26
N LEU A 109 41.58 -25.56 6.57
CA LEU A 109 42.51 -26.45 7.30
C LEU A 109 42.39 -27.93 6.89
N THR A 110 41.32 -28.32 6.21
CA THR A 110 41.12 -29.69 5.69
C THR A 110 41.63 -29.87 4.26
N LEU A 111 41.82 -28.79 3.51
CA LEU A 111 42.23 -28.81 2.09
C LEU A 111 43.75 -28.66 1.88
N GLU A 112 44.48 -28.05 2.81
CA GLU A 112 45.96 -27.99 2.77
C GLU A 112 46.65 -29.36 2.95
N GLN A 113 45.92 -30.38 3.41
CA GLN A 113 46.46 -31.72 3.67
C GLN A 113 46.44 -32.66 2.45
N GLN A 114 45.94 -32.21 1.29
CA GLN A 114 45.74 -33.06 0.10
C GLN A 114 46.55 -32.67 -1.15
N VAL A 115 47.44 -31.66 -1.08
CA VAL A 115 48.14 -31.11 -2.27
C VAL A 115 49.68 -31.19 -2.18
N ARG A 116 50.25 -32.33 -1.78
CA ARG A 116 51.71 -32.56 -1.91
C ARG A 116 52.08 -34.01 -2.27
N SER A 117 52.37 -34.27 -3.55
CA SER A 117 53.35 -35.28 -3.98
C SER A 117 53.68 -35.16 -5.48
N ASP A 118 54.82 -34.54 -5.81
CA ASP A 118 55.48 -34.67 -7.12
C ASP A 118 56.40 -35.92 -7.14
N CYS A 119 56.52 -36.56 -8.30
CA CYS A 119 57.37 -37.73 -8.52
C CYS A 119 58.84 -37.32 -8.74
N ASP A 120 59.74 -37.82 -7.89
CA ASP A 120 61.19 -37.67 -8.01
C ASP A 120 61.80 -38.95 -8.63
N CYS A 121 61.99 -38.97 -9.95
CA CYS A 121 62.57 -40.11 -10.65
C CYS A 121 63.92 -39.85 -11.34
N GLY A 122 64.58 -38.71 -11.10
CA GLY A 122 66.03 -38.53 -11.31
C GLY A 122 66.64 -39.00 -12.65
N THR A 123 66.02 -38.74 -13.81
CA THR A 123 66.61 -39.05 -15.14
C THR A 123 66.54 -37.87 -16.11
N ASP A 124 67.57 -37.71 -16.97
CA ASP A 124 67.74 -36.58 -17.91
C ASP A 124 67.06 -36.78 -19.29
N HIS A 125 66.54 -37.98 -19.57
CA HIS A 125 65.76 -38.33 -20.75
C HIS A 125 66.40 -38.00 -22.14
N CYS A 126 67.73 -37.91 -22.22
CA CYS A 126 68.49 -37.59 -23.45
C CYS A 126 69.03 -38.84 -24.19
N CYS A 127 69.11 -38.79 -25.53
CA CYS A 127 69.68 -39.86 -26.36
C CYS A 127 71.22 -39.89 -26.24
N LYS A 128 71.81 -41.09 -26.21
CA LYS A 128 73.25 -41.29 -25.94
C LYS A 128 74.12 -41.58 -27.18
N HIS A 129 73.61 -41.35 -28.38
CA HIS A 129 74.31 -41.65 -29.65
C HIS A 129 74.91 -40.38 -30.29
N THR A 130 75.81 -40.55 -31.26
CA THR A 130 76.51 -39.46 -31.98
C THR A 130 76.06 -39.36 -33.43
N CYS A 131 76.24 -38.19 -34.06
CA CYS A 131 75.79 -37.90 -35.42
C CYS A 131 76.46 -38.75 -36.49
N ASP A 132 75.68 -39.15 -37.50
CA ASP A 132 76.10 -40.06 -38.57
C ASP A 132 76.87 -39.39 -39.72
N ASN A 133 76.95 -38.04 -39.76
CA ASN A 133 77.47 -37.28 -40.92
C ASN A 133 78.65 -36.33 -40.60
N CYS A 134 79.13 -36.32 -39.36
CA CYS A 134 80.23 -35.45 -38.90
C CYS A 134 81.46 -36.36 -38.68
N GLU A 135 82.64 -36.05 -39.24
CA GLU A 135 83.84 -36.90 -39.09
C GLU A 135 84.36 -36.98 -37.64
N GLU A 136 83.98 -36.00 -36.79
CA GLU A 136 84.21 -36.02 -35.34
C GLU A 136 82.92 -36.31 -34.55
N PRO A 137 83.00 -37.00 -33.39
CA PRO A 137 81.85 -37.56 -32.69
C PRO A 137 81.03 -36.49 -31.94
N PHE A 138 80.07 -35.88 -32.63
CA PHE A 138 79.13 -34.91 -32.04
C PHE A 138 77.86 -35.58 -31.49
N PRO A 139 77.39 -35.23 -30.28
CA PRO A 139 76.23 -35.87 -29.63
C PRO A 139 74.91 -35.58 -30.33
N CYS A 140 74.01 -36.56 -30.32
CA CYS A 140 72.69 -36.50 -30.93
C CYS A 140 71.74 -35.65 -30.09
N MET A 141 71.06 -34.71 -30.73
CA MET A 141 70.18 -33.72 -30.08
C MET A 141 68.78 -34.21 -29.69
N TYR A 142 68.46 -35.49 -29.87
CA TYR A 142 67.12 -36.05 -29.64
C TYR A 142 67.00 -36.79 -28.31
N ARG A 143 65.76 -37.12 -27.90
CA ARG A 143 65.47 -37.83 -26.63
C ARG A 143 65.69 -39.35 -26.75
N ALA A 144 65.97 -40.00 -25.62
CA ALA A 144 66.24 -41.44 -25.61
C ALA A 144 65.07 -42.25 -26.20
N GLY A 145 65.37 -43.13 -27.16
CA GLY A 145 64.38 -44.01 -27.82
C GLY A 145 63.83 -43.52 -29.17
N HIS A 146 64.40 -42.46 -29.77
CA HIS A 146 64.03 -42.04 -31.12
C HIS A 146 64.57 -43.01 -32.19
N GLY A 147 63.79 -43.27 -33.23
CA GLY A 147 64.22 -44.08 -34.39
C GLY A 147 64.69 -43.20 -35.56
N GLY A 148 65.70 -43.65 -36.31
CA GLY A 148 66.27 -42.96 -37.47
C GLY A 148 67.71 -42.50 -37.27
N LYS A 149 68.31 -41.88 -38.30
CA LYS A 149 69.71 -41.41 -38.30
C LYS A 149 69.95 -40.26 -37.30
N HIS A 150 71.11 -40.26 -36.65
CA HIS A 150 71.51 -39.29 -35.63
C HIS A 150 72.13 -38.04 -36.29
N LYS A 151 71.74 -36.83 -35.85
CA LYS A 151 72.17 -35.55 -36.44
C LYS A 151 72.90 -34.64 -35.42
N CYS A 152 73.91 -33.89 -35.89
CA CYS A 152 74.73 -32.92 -35.13
C CYS A 152 74.28 -31.48 -35.41
N SER A 153 74.68 -30.55 -34.54
CA SER A 153 74.28 -29.14 -34.58
C SER A 153 75.03 -28.27 -35.62
N ASN A 154 75.92 -28.85 -36.44
CA ASN A 154 76.84 -28.11 -37.34
C ASN A 154 76.43 -28.23 -38.83
N GLY A 155 75.27 -27.70 -39.22
CA GLY A 155 74.68 -27.86 -40.56
C GLY A 155 75.56 -27.42 -41.76
N HIS A 156 75.34 -28.05 -42.93
CA HIS A 156 75.93 -27.69 -44.23
C HIS A 156 74.84 -27.12 -45.17
N ALA A 157 75.07 -25.97 -45.83
CA ALA A 157 74.03 -25.19 -46.51
C ALA A 157 74.34 -24.78 -47.97
N CYS A 158 73.29 -24.41 -48.72
CA CYS A 158 73.23 -23.97 -50.12
C CYS A 158 73.44 -22.44 -50.26
N GLU A 159 74.00 -21.98 -51.39
CA GLU A 159 74.41 -20.57 -51.58
C GLU A 159 73.38 -19.68 -52.31
N ALA A 160 72.25 -20.22 -52.78
CA ALA A 160 71.23 -19.47 -53.54
C ALA A 160 70.31 -18.60 -52.65
N THR A 161 69.63 -17.56 -53.16
CA THR A 161 68.69 -16.72 -52.39
C THR A 161 67.24 -17.21 -52.41
N CYS A 162 66.49 -16.93 -51.33
CA CYS A 162 65.12 -17.39 -51.13
C CYS A 162 64.12 -16.72 -52.07
N GLN A 163 63.17 -17.51 -52.59
CA GLN A 163 62.18 -17.08 -53.58
C GLN A 163 60.92 -16.40 -53.01
N ILE A 164 60.83 -16.12 -51.70
CA ILE A 164 59.68 -15.42 -51.09
C ILE A 164 59.78 -13.90 -51.36
N TYR A 165 58.66 -13.28 -51.73
CA TYR A 165 58.58 -11.84 -52.06
C TYR A 165 59.15 -10.96 -50.92
N ASN A 166 60.11 -10.09 -51.27
CA ASN A 166 60.90 -9.25 -50.35
C ASN A 166 61.86 -9.96 -49.38
N CYS A 167 62.19 -11.24 -49.61
CA CYS A 167 63.26 -11.92 -48.87
C CYS A 167 64.61 -11.81 -49.59
N THR A 168 65.66 -11.42 -48.86
CA THR A 168 67.03 -11.33 -49.37
C THR A 168 67.97 -12.40 -48.78
N ASN A 169 67.45 -13.37 -48.03
CA ASN A 169 68.26 -14.36 -47.31
C ASN A 169 68.63 -15.58 -48.18
N GLN A 170 69.72 -16.25 -47.84
CA GLN A 170 70.25 -17.44 -48.54
C GLN A 170 69.54 -18.74 -48.15
N CYS A 171 69.55 -19.72 -49.05
CA CYS A 171 68.83 -20.99 -49.02
C CYS A 171 69.42 -21.91 -47.95
N HIS A 172 68.57 -22.47 -47.10
CA HIS A 172 69.00 -23.36 -46.02
C HIS A 172 69.31 -24.78 -46.49
N LEU A 173 68.74 -25.17 -47.63
CA LEU A 173 68.78 -26.55 -48.09
C LEU A 173 70.24 -26.98 -48.36
N SER A 174 70.50 -28.29 -48.33
CA SER A 174 71.85 -28.81 -48.53
C SER A 174 72.35 -28.53 -49.96
N TYR A 175 73.67 -28.53 -50.12
CA TYR A 175 74.34 -28.38 -51.41
C TYR A 175 73.73 -29.35 -52.45
N GLU A 176 73.38 -28.82 -53.63
CA GLU A 176 72.74 -29.52 -54.77
C GLU A 176 71.36 -30.16 -54.49
N HIS A 177 70.47 -29.42 -53.80
CA HIS A 177 69.06 -29.81 -53.74
C HIS A 177 68.29 -29.46 -55.03
N GLU A 178 67.35 -30.30 -55.44
CA GLU A 178 66.35 -29.95 -56.47
C GLU A 178 65.09 -29.35 -55.82
N GLY A 179 64.54 -28.27 -56.40
CA GLY A 179 63.34 -27.59 -55.91
C GLY A 179 63.51 -26.08 -55.66
N THR A 180 62.43 -25.40 -55.24
CA THR A 180 62.43 -23.95 -54.98
C THR A 180 63.34 -23.57 -53.81
N HIS A 181 64.11 -22.49 -53.95
CA HIS A 181 65.05 -22.05 -52.91
C HIS A 181 64.33 -21.37 -51.72
N GLN A 182 64.59 -21.89 -50.52
CA GLN A 182 63.96 -21.46 -49.27
C GLN A 182 65.05 -21.15 -48.24
N CYS A 183 65.02 -19.98 -47.61
CA CYS A 183 65.97 -19.66 -46.53
C CYS A 183 65.55 -20.25 -45.18
N GLU A 184 66.46 -20.25 -44.21
CA GLU A 184 66.17 -20.67 -42.82
C GLU A 184 65.09 -19.84 -42.15
N ARG A 185 64.85 -18.63 -42.65
CA ARG A 185 63.92 -17.71 -42.00
C ARG A 185 62.50 -18.14 -42.32
N VAL A 186 61.78 -18.51 -41.27
CA VAL A 186 60.33 -18.68 -41.32
C VAL A 186 59.71 -17.34 -41.67
N HIS A 187 59.08 -17.25 -42.85
CA HIS A 187 58.35 -16.05 -43.25
C HIS A 187 56.98 -16.08 -42.60
N GLN A 188 56.63 -15.01 -41.90
CA GLN A 188 55.35 -14.94 -41.20
C GLN A 188 54.30 -14.31 -42.10
N CYS A 189 53.09 -14.87 -42.06
CA CYS A 189 51.93 -14.22 -42.64
C CYS A 189 51.61 -12.93 -41.89
N THR A 190 51.51 -11.83 -42.64
CA THR A 190 51.22 -10.49 -42.10
C THR A 190 49.73 -10.24 -41.89
N THR A 191 48.87 -11.17 -42.33
CA THR A 191 47.43 -11.06 -42.16
C THR A 191 47.03 -11.41 -40.72
N MET A 192 46.07 -10.66 -40.19
CA MET A 192 45.52 -10.91 -38.85
C MET A 192 44.58 -12.11 -38.87
N CYS A 193 44.74 -12.98 -37.88
CA CYS A 193 43.77 -14.01 -37.54
C CYS A 193 42.48 -13.38 -36.98
N ILE A 194 41.39 -14.15 -36.92
CA ILE A 194 40.10 -13.71 -36.36
C ILE A 194 40.22 -13.23 -34.90
N CYS A 195 41.27 -13.67 -34.20
CA CYS A 195 41.63 -13.30 -32.83
C CYS A 195 42.37 -11.93 -32.76
N PHE A 196 42.53 -11.23 -33.89
CA PHE A 196 43.34 -10.00 -34.08
C PHE A 196 44.84 -10.15 -33.74
N LYS A 197 45.35 -11.38 -33.61
CA LYS A 197 46.79 -11.66 -33.56
C LYS A 197 47.33 -11.98 -34.96
N LEU A 198 48.63 -11.78 -35.15
CA LEU A 198 49.32 -12.15 -36.39
C LEU A 198 49.24 -13.66 -36.63
N CYS A 199 49.11 -14.03 -37.91
CA CYS A 199 49.06 -15.43 -38.31
C CYS A 199 50.43 -16.11 -38.13
N THR A 200 50.42 -17.29 -37.48
CA THR A 200 51.61 -18.10 -37.22
C THR A 200 51.89 -19.13 -38.31
N ILE A 201 51.02 -19.23 -39.33
CA ILE A 201 51.26 -20.13 -40.46
C ILE A 201 52.41 -19.56 -41.30
N PRO A 202 53.48 -20.33 -41.52
CA PRO A 202 54.57 -19.93 -42.38
C PRO A 202 54.07 -19.62 -43.80
N LEU A 203 54.54 -18.53 -44.38
CA LEU A 203 54.37 -18.26 -45.81
C LEU A 203 55.40 -19.11 -46.57
N GLU A 204 54.92 -19.96 -47.47
CA GLU A 204 55.75 -20.72 -48.40
C GLU A 204 55.70 -20.12 -49.81
N VAL A 205 56.74 -20.38 -50.61
CA VAL A 205 56.99 -19.78 -51.93
C VAL A 205 55.80 -19.87 -52.90
N ASN A 206 54.85 -20.79 -52.70
CA ASN A 206 53.67 -20.99 -53.55
C ASN A 206 52.36 -21.28 -52.79
N ASN A 207 52.25 -20.92 -51.51
CA ASN A 207 51.07 -21.28 -50.71
C ASN A 207 50.50 -20.07 -49.94
N SER A 208 49.59 -19.34 -50.59
CA SER A 208 48.69 -18.41 -49.90
C SER A 208 47.60 -19.21 -49.18
N HIS A 209 47.49 -19.08 -47.87
CA HIS A 209 46.44 -19.74 -47.08
C HIS A 209 45.30 -18.76 -46.78
N ASP A 210 44.07 -19.22 -46.97
CA ASP A 210 42.85 -18.44 -46.66
C ASP A 210 42.48 -18.53 -45.16
N GLU A 211 42.92 -19.59 -44.46
CA GLU A 211 42.70 -19.77 -43.03
C GLU A 211 43.90 -19.27 -42.22
N HIS A 212 43.76 -18.12 -41.54
CA HIS A 212 44.80 -17.59 -40.65
C HIS A 212 44.66 -18.15 -39.22
N ARG A 213 45.76 -18.66 -38.65
CA ARG A 213 45.81 -19.24 -37.30
C ARG A 213 46.78 -18.47 -36.41
N CYS A 214 46.43 -18.23 -35.15
CA CYS A 214 47.33 -17.60 -34.16
C CYS A 214 47.81 -18.63 -33.11
N ASP A 215 48.83 -18.26 -32.33
CA ASP A 215 49.37 -19.03 -31.20
C ASP A 215 48.38 -19.20 -30.02
N SER A 216 47.20 -18.59 -30.11
CA SER A 216 46.17 -18.67 -29.09
C SER A 216 45.51 -20.05 -29.10
N THR A 217 45.72 -20.79 -28.02
CA THR A 217 45.13 -22.12 -27.77
C THR A 217 43.77 -22.05 -27.08
N GLN A 218 43.10 -20.89 -27.11
CA GLN A 218 41.77 -20.74 -26.54
C GLN A 218 40.93 -19.75 -27.34
N CYS A 219 39.65 -20.06 -27.48
CA CYS A 219 38.65 -19.15 -28.02
C CYS A 219 38.50 -17.87 -27.17
N TRP A 220 38.58 -16.72 -27.85
CA TRP A 220 38.51 -15.38 -27.25
C TRP A 220 37.08 -14.87 -27.04
N LYS A 221 36.08 -15.60 -27.53
CA LYS A 221 34.66 -15.27 -27.32
C LYS A 221 34.25 -15.62 -25.90
N SER A 222 33.44 -14.75 -25.29
CA SER A 222 32.86 -15.00 -23.97
C SER A 222 31.73 -16.02 -24.04
N CYS A 223 31.56 -16.76 -22.95
CA CYS A 223 30.42 -17.64 -22.72
C CYS A 223 29.10 -16.87 -22.91
N VAL A 224 28.10 -17.50 -23.50
CA VAL A 224 26.77 -16.89 -23.65
C VAL A 224 26.03 -16.82 -22.30
N LEU A 225 26.43 -17.64 -21.33
CA LEU A 225 25.85 -17.73 -19.99
C LEU A 225 26.61 -16.91 -18.92
N CYS A 226 27.84 -16.47 -19.19
CA CYS A 226 28.65 -15.65 -18.26
C CYS A 226 29.81 -14.94 -18.98
N GLU A 227 30.62 -14.16 -18.28
CA GLU A 227 31.70 -13.37 -18.90
C GLU A 227 33.02 -14.16 -19.11
N ARG A 228 33.06 -15.45 -18.75
CA ARG A 228 34.28 -16.28 -18.88
C ARG A 228 34.56 -16.64 -20.34
N SER A 229 35.81 -16.89 -20.68
CA SER A 229 36.23 -17.35 -22.01
C SER A 229 35.64 -18.72 -22.36
N CYS A 230 35.36 -18.93 -23.65
CA CYS A 230 34.89 -20.21 -24.15
C CYS A 230 35.92 -21.33 -23.87
N CYS A 231 35.42 -22.54 -23.59
CA CYS A 231 36.26 -23.68 -23.22
C CYS A 231 36.92 -24.38 -24.41
N THR A 232 36.53 -24.05 -25.64
CA THR A 232 37.10 -24.69 -26.83
C THR A 232 38.56 -24.26 -27.00
N PRO A 233 39.49 -25.23 -27.11
CA PRO A 233 40.91 -24.92 -27.32
C PRO A 233 41.20 -24.31 -28.69
N ASP A 234 40.37 -24.62 -29.69
CA ASP A 234 40.50 -24.01 -31.01
C ASP A 234 39.63 -22.75 -31.08
N HIS A 235 40.21 -21.58 -31.35
CA HIS A 235 39.46 -20.33 -31.51
C HIS A 235 38.78 -20.22 -32.88
N ASN A 236 39.16 -21.03 -33.87
CA ASN A 236 38.57 -21.06 -35.21
C ASN A 236 37.30 -21.95 -35.29
N HIS A 237 36.77 -22.39 -34.16
CA HIS A 237 35.62 -23.27 -34.09
C HIS A 237 34.26 -22.60 -34.35
N ASP A 238 34.19 -21.27 -34.56
CA ASP A 238 32.95 -20.48 -34.57
C ASP A 238 31.89 -20.99 -35.57
N ALA A 239 32.30 -21.51 -36.73
CA ALA A 239 31.40 -22.07 -37.75
C ALA A 239 30.75 -23.40 -37.32
N THR A 240 31.35 -24.12 -36.37
CA THR A 240 30.85 -25.40 -35.85
C THR A 240 30.00 -25.22 -34.57
N VAL A 241 29.94 -24.01 -34.04
CA VAL A 241 29.15 -23.69 -32.85
C VAL A 241 27.66 -23.65 -33.19
N SER A 242 26.84 -24.28 -32.36
CA SER A 242 25.38 -24.20 -32.50
C SER A 242 24.87 -22.77 -32.27
N LYS A 243 23.90 -22.33 -33.07
CA LYS A 243 23.19 -21.06 -32.82
C LYS A 243 22.14 -21.24 -31.73
N VAL A 244 22.16 -20.37 -30.74
CA VAL A 244 21.16 -20.34 -29.66
C VAL A 244 20.47 -18.99 -29.63
N THR A 245 19.17 -19.02 -29.33
CA THR A 245 18.38 -17.82 -29.13
C THR A 245 18.46 -17.41 -27.67
N ILE A 246 18.87 -16.17 -27.43
CA ILE A 246 18.86 -15.55 -26.12
C ILE A 246 17.90 -14.37 -26.09
N MET A 247 17.30 -14.12 -24.93
CA MET A 247 16.58 -12.88 -24.65
C MET A 247 17.49 -11.95 -23.85
N ARG A 248 17.79 -10.78 -24.42
CA ARG A 248 18.48 -9.68 -23.71
C ARG A 248 17.59 -8.44 -23.80
N ASN A 249 17.31 -7.81 -22.66
CA ASN A 249 16.52 -6.57 -22.58
C ASN A 249 15.18 -6.61 -23.34
N GLY A 250 14.50 -7.77 -23.36
CA GLY A 250 13.22 -7.95 -24.05
C GLY A 250 13.30 -8.15 -25.57
N THR A 251 14.50 -8.16 -26.17
CA THR A 251 14.69 -8.48 -27.59
C THR A 251 15.30 -9.86 -27.78
N GLN A 252 14.73 -10.61 -28.72
CA GLN A 252 15.17 -11.95 -29.08
C GLN A 252 16.32 -11.85 -30.08
N SER A 253 17.49 -12.37 -29.73
CA SER A 253 18.69 -12.36 -30.57
C SER A 253 19.27 -13.77 -30.72
N THR A 254 19.61 -14.16 -31.93
CA THR A 254 20.27 -15.44 -32.21
C THR A 254 21.77 -15.25 -32.27
N VAL A 255 22.51 -15.94 -31.40
CA VAL A 255 23.97 -15.82 -31.25
C VAL A 255 24.63 -17.19 -31.34
N ASN A 256 25.92 -17.24 -31.65
CA ASN A 256 26.71 -18.48 -31.59
C ASN A 256 26.91 -18.86 -30.11
N ALA A 257 26.61 -20.11 -29.75
CA ALA A 257 26.67 -20.64 -28.39
C ALA A 257 28.11 -20.95 -27.93
N HIS A 258 28.87 -19.90 -27.65
CA HIS A 258 30.14 -20.04 -26.95
C HIS A 258 29.86 -20.40 -25.48
N ILE A 259 30.43 -21.48 -24.96
CA ILE A 259 30.17 -21.99 -23.60
C ILE A 259 31.50 -22.15 -22.87
N CYS A 260 31.55 -21.86 -21.57
CA CYS A 260 32.71 -22.17 -20.74
C CYS A 260 32.50 -23.48 -19.96
N ASP A 261 33.59 -24.08 -19.48
CA ASP A 261 33.58 -25.40 -18.83
C ASP A 261 33.26 -25.30 -17.34
N GLN A 262 32.24 -24.52 -17.01
CA GLN A 262 31.84 -24.25 -15.64
C GLN A 262 30.33 -24.45 -15.51
N PRO A 263 29.84 -24.90 -14.34
CA PRO A 263 28.41 -25.03 -14.11
C PRO A 263 27.75 -23.65 -14.08
N HIS A 264 26.52 -23.55 -14.60
CA HIS A 264 25.72 -22.32 -14.59
C HIS A 264 24.33 -22.58 -14.05
N THR A 265 23.73 -21.61 -13.39
CA THR A 265 22.31 -21.68 -13.02
C THR A 265 21.44 -21.43 -14.24
N CYS A 266 20.40 -22.25 -14.41
CA CYS A 266 19.40 -22.04 -15.45
C CYS A 266 18.72 -20.67 -15.33
N GLN A 267 18.68 -19.91 -16.42
CA GLN A 267 18.14 -18.54 -16.45
C GLN A 267 16.62 -18.51 -16.72
N ALA A 268 15.99 -19.65 -17.00
CA ALA A 268 14.55 -19.72 -17.18
C ALA A 268 13.83 -19.46 -15.86
N MET A 269 12.68 -18.77 -15.91
CA MET A 269 11.86 -18.50 -14.73
C MET A 269 11.11 -19.76 -14.29
N CYS A 270 10.83 -19.86 -13.00
CA CYS A 270 10.01 -20.95 -12.47
C CYS A 270 8.67 -21.05 -13.20
N GLU A 271 8.19 -22.26 -13.45
CA GLU A 271 6.94 -22.60 -14.13
C GLU A 271 5.98 -23.38 -13.22
N VAL A 272 6.38 -23.60 -11.96
CA VAL A 272 5.51 -24.21 -10.94
C VAL A 272 4.31 -23.29 -10.66
N PRO A 273 3.08 -23.80 -10.58
CA PRO A 273 1.91 -23.01 -10.21
C PRO A 273 2.05 -22.35 -8.84
N GLY A 274 1.52 -21.13 -8.70
CA GLY A 274 1.70 -20.30 -7.51
C GLY A 274 2.83 -19.29 -7.63
N ILE A 275 2.95 -18.39 -6.67
CA ILE A 275 3.94 -17.31 -6.65
C ILE A 275 5.16 -17.75 -5.83
N CYS A 276 6.37 -17.59 -6.36
CA CYS A 276 7.59 -18.06 -5.69
C CYS A 276 7.90 -17.30 -4.39
N GLY A 277 7.45 -16.05 -4.31
CA GLY A 277 7.50 -15.22 -3.11
C GLY A 277 6.92 -13.85 -3.42
N PHE A 278 6.70 -13.03 -2.41
CA PHE A 278 6.34 -11.63 -2.57
C PHE A 278 6.86 -10.83 -1.39
N GLU A 279 7.09 -9.54 -1.61
CA GLU A 279 7.60 -8.63 -0.59
C GLU A 279 6.70 -7.41 -0.46
N TYR A 280 6.48 -6.97 0.78
CA TYR A 280 5.80 -5.72 1.06
C TYR A 280 6.80 -4.60 1.28
N LYS A 281 6.55 -3.45 0.67
CA LYS A 281 7.33 -2.23 0.87
C LYS A 281 6.43 -1.15 1.41
N THR A 282 6.74 -0.67 2.61
CA THR A 282 6.08 0.48 3.22
C THR A 282 6.85 1.75 2.92
N SER A 283 6.14 2.83 2.57
CA SER A 283 6.69 4.17 2.37
C SER A 283 5.67 5.23 2.78
N ARG A 284 6.14 6.44 3.13
CA ARG A 284 5.27 7.59 3.38
C ARG A 284 4.98 8.29 2.05
N ALA A 285 3.71 8.58 1.80
CA ALA A 285 3.27 9.28 0.59
C ALA A 285 2.29 10.40 0.96
N GLU A 286 2.31 11.48 0.17
CA GLU A 286 1.34 12.57 0.28
C GLU A 286 0.14 12.26 -0.64
N TRP A 287 -1.07 12.56 -0.17
CA TRP A 287 -2.29 12.51 -0.97
C TRP A 287 -2.91 13.89 -1.07
N LYS A 288 -3.37 14.25 -2.27
CA LYS A 288 -4.11 15.48 -2.54
C LYS A 288 -5.45 15.17 -3.16
N THR A 289 -6.52 15.54 -2.46
CA THR A 289 -7.91 15.43 -2.95
C THR A 289 -8.23 16.52 -3.97
N SER A 290 -9.28 16.34 -4.77
CA SER A 290 -9.72 17.39 -5.71
C SER A 290 -10.31 18.61 -5.00
N MET A 291 -10.71 18.46 -3.73
CA MET A 291 -11.19 19.53 -2.87
C MET A 291 -10.06 20.34 -2.23
N GLY A 292 -8.79 19.98 -2.47
CA GLY A 292 -7.63 20.71 -1.96
C GLY A 292 -7.14 20.26 -0.59
N CYS A 293 -7.74 19.24 0.04
CA CYS A 293 -7.18 18.61 1.24
C CYS A 293 -5.90 17.86 0.87
N VAL A 294 -4.80 18.17 1.57
CA VAL A 294 -3.49 17.51 1.45
C VAL A 294 -3.14 16.86 2.78
N PHE A 295 -2.74 15.59 2.75
CA PHE A 295 -2.34 14.87 3.96
C PHE A 295 -1.41 13.69 3.63
N ASP A 296 -0.58 13.30 4.59
CA ASP A 296 0.28 12.13 4.46
C ASP A 296 -0.45 10.85 4.83
N TYR A 297 -0.04 9.75 4.19
CA TYR A 297 -0.48 8.41 4.55
C TYR A 297 0.64 7.38 4.37
N GLU A 298 0.49 6.25 5.04
CA GLU A 298 1.36 5.09 4.86
C GLU A 298 0.91 4.32 3.62
N LYS A 299 1.79 4.26 2.61
CA LYS A 299 1.60 3.51 1.39
C LYS A 299 2.35 2.19 1.48
N ILE A 300 1.59 1.10 1.41
CA ILE A 300 2.10 -0.26 1.39
C ILE A 300 1.98 -0.77 -0.05
N ASP A 301 3.09 -1.16 -0.68
CA ASP A 301 3.18 -1.79 -2.00
C ASP A 301 3.54 -3.28 -1.90
N VAL A 302 3.09 -4.10 -2.86
CA VAL A 302 3.43 -5.52 -2.94
C VAL A 302 4.09 -5.85 -4.27
N THR A 303 5.23 -6.53 -4.23
CA THR A 303 5.97 -6.98 -5.42
C THR A 303 5.96 -8.50 -5.48
N GLU A 304 5.45 -9.05 -6.58
CA GLU A 304 5.55 -10.49 -6.87
C GLU A 304 6.96 -10.86 -7.30
N ILE A 305 7.47 -11.97 -6.76
CA ILE A 305 8.78 -12.50 -7.08
C ILE A 305 8.59 -13.82 -7.81
N ARG A 306 9.05 -13.86 -9.06
CA ARG A 306 9.27 -15.09 -9.83
C ARG A 306 10.75 -15.42 -9.79
N ARG A 307 11.10 -16.56 -9.19
CA ARG A 307 12.49 -16.99 -9.05
C ARG A 307 12.96 -17.77 -10.29
N PRO A 308 14.25 -17.71 -10.66
CA PRO A 308 14.80 -18.54 -11.71
C PRO A 308 14.80 -20.02 -11.31
N CYS A 309 14.96 -20.90 -12.30
CA CYS A 309 15.07 -22.34 -12.12
C CYS A 309 16.32 -22.69 -11.29
N ALA A 310 16.17 -23.56 -10.29
CA ALA A 310 17.27 -23.97 -9.40
C ALA A 310 18.21 -25.03 -10.03
N VAL A 311 17.87 -25.56 -11.20
CA VAL A 311 18.65 -26.60 -11.87
C VAL A 311 19.96 -26.03 -12.44
N GLN A 312 21.07 -26.68 -12.12
CA GLN A 312 22.37 -26.36 -12.70
C GLN A 312 22.51 -26.94 -14.10
N ILE A 313 22.91 -26.11 -15.04
CA ILE A 313 23.39 -26.47 -16.37
C ILE A 313 24.80 -27.03 -16.21
N ARG A 314 25.02 -28.24 -16.73
CA ARG A 314 26.32 -28.93 -16.66
C ARG A 314 27.37 -28.19 -17.51
N PRO A 315 28.67 -28.25 -17.15
CA PRO A 315 29.76 -27.72 -17.97
C PRO A 315 29.67 -28.17 -19.43
N GLY A 316 29.89 -27.24 -20.36
CA GLY A 316 29.81 -27.50 -21.81
C GLY A 316 28.40 -27.50 -22.41
N PHE A 317 27.33 -27.30 -21.62
CA PHE A 317 25.95 -27.21 -22.11
C PHE A 317 25.36 -25.81 -21.95
N PHE A 318 24.44 -25.41 -22.84
CA PHE A 318 23.70 -24.15 -22.77
C PHE A 318 22.39 -24.26 -21.97
N GLN A 319 21.86 -25.47 -21.86
CA GLN A 319 20.58 -25.77 -21.20
C GLN A 319 20.66 -27.14 -20.52
N HIS A 320 19.90 -27.34 -19.44
CA HIS A 320 19.80 -28.66 -18.81
C HIS A 320 18.89 -29.58 -19.63
N SER A 321 19.21 -30.87 -19.68
CA SER A 321 18.57 -31.88 -20.54
C SER A 321 17.12 -32.28 -20.16
N HIS A 322 16.56 -31.70 -19.10
CA HIS A 322 15.20 -31.98 -18.63
C HIS A 322 14.13 -31.07 -19.25
N HIS A 323 13.93 -31.13 -20.57
CA HIS A 323 12.80 -30.44 -21.23
C HIS A 323 11.43 -31.11 -20.98
N VAL A 324 11.40 -32.26 -20.28
CA VAL A 324 10.17 -33.02 -19.97
C VAL A 324 9.53 -32.54 -18.65
N ARG A 325 10.26 -31.78 -17.83
CA ARG A 325 9.75 -31.26 -16.54
C ARG A 325 9.75 -29.74 -16.58
N LYS A 326 8.72 -29.14 -15.99
CA LYS A 326 8.60 -27.69 -15.82
C LYS A 326 9.79 -27.13 -15.04
N HIS A 327 10.24 -25.92 -15.39
CA HIS A 327 11.26 -25.22 -14.63
C HIS A 327 10.80 -24.98 -13.18
N GLN A 328 11.67 -25.28 -12.21
CA GLN A 328 11.34 -25.22 -10.79
C GLN A 328 12.42 -24.46 -10.03
N CYS A 329 12.01 -23.47 -9.23
CA CYS A 329 12.91 -22.75 -8.32
C CYS A 329 13.18 -23.55 -7.03
N GLU A 330 14.05 -23.00 -6.19
CA GLU A 330 14.50 -23.60 -4.93
C GLU A 330 13.41 -23.63 -3.85
N VAL A 331 12.31 -22.91 -4.04
CA VAL A 331 11.24 -22.77 -3.05
C VAL A 331 10.39 -24.03 -3.02
N SER A 332 10.27 -24.62 -1.82
CA SER A 332 9.49 -25.84 -1.61
C SER A 332 7.97 -25.62 -1.72
N THR A 333 7.49 -24.46 -1.29
CA THR A 333 6.05 -24.13 -1.25
C THR A 333 5.80 -22.79 -1.92
N HIS A 334 5.09 -22.82 -3.06
CA HIS A 334 4.66 -21.61 -3.74
C HIS A 334 3.41 -21.05 -3.06
N THR A 335 3.27 -19.73 -3.05
CA THR A 335 2.13 -19.03 -2.45
C THR A 335 0.95 -18.93 -3.41
N CYS A 336 -0.24 -18.75 -2.86
CA CYS A 336 -1.48 -18.65 -3.61
C CYS A 336 -1.50 -17.42 -4.52
N THR A 337 -2.13 -17.55 -5.69
CA THR A 337 -2.21 -16.48 -6.71
C THR A 337 -3.40 -15.54 -6.52
N GLN A 338 -4.23 -15.78 -5.50
CA GLN A 338 -5.46 -15.03 -5.27
C GLN A 338 -5.17 -13.68 -4.60
N ARG A 339 -5.93 -12.66 -5.01
CA ARG A 339 -5.78 -11.26 -4.59
C ARG A 339 -7.02 -10.77 -3.87
N CYS A 340 -6.81 -9.96 -2.82
CA CYS A 340 -7.90 -9.36 -2.08
C CYS A 340 -8.73 -8.48 -3.03
N PRO A 341 -10.08 -8.59 -3.03
CA PRO A 341 -10.92 -7.81 -3.94
C PRO A 341 -10.73 -6.31 -3.76
N ASP A 342 -10.39 -5.80 -2.56
CA ASP A 342 -10.38 -4.36 -2.29
C ASP A 342 -8.99 -3.69 -2.31
N CYS A 343 -7.93 -4.44 -2.04
CA CYS A 343 -6.57 -3.88 -1.95
C CYS A 343 -5.51 -4.65 -2.74
N GLU A 344 -5.93 -5.67 -3.49
CA GLU A 344 -5.09 -6.54 -4.30
C GLU A 344 -3.94 -7.25 -3.55
N ALA A 345 -3.95 -7.23 -2.21
CA ALA A 345 -2.97 -7.95 -1.41
C ALA A 345 -3.04 -9.47 -1.69
N LEU A 346 -1.87 -10.09 -1.76
CA LEU A 346 -1.73 -11.51 -2.10
C LEU A 346 -2.07 -12.41 -0.92
N CYS A 347 -2.71 -13.54 -1.20
CA CYS A 347 -2.96 -14.52 -0.16
C CYS A 347 -1.65 -15.14 0.36
N ARG A 348 -1.49 -15.18 1.69
CA ARG A 348 -0.28 -15.68 2.35
C ARG A 348 -0.16 -17.19 2.45
N TYR A 349 -1.19 -17.93 2.04
CA TYR A 349 -1.22 -19.39 2.14
C TYR A 349 -0.58 -20.05 0.92
N ALA A 350 -0.25 -21.33 1.06
CA ALA A 350 0.29 -22.14 -0.02
C ALA A 350 -0.67 -22.22 -1.22
N TYR A 351 -0.14 -22.33 -2.43
CA TYR A 351 -0.92 -22.56 -3.63
C TYR A 351 -1.78 -23.82 -3.47
N GLY A 352 -3.07 -23.72 -3.81
CA GLY A 352 -4.02 -24.83 -3.67
C GLY A 352 -4.55 -25.05 -2.24
N HIS A 353 -4.32 -24.13 -1.29
CA HIS A 353 -4.91 -24.24 0.05
C HIS A 353 -6.46 -24.26 0.00
N MET A 354 -7.05 -24.87 1.02
CA MET A 354 -8.50 -24.89 1.24
C MET A 354 -8.92 -23.78 2.22
N GLY A 355 -10.19 -23.38 2.18
CA GLY A 355 -10.75 -22.36 3.05
C GLY A 355 -10.54 -20.91 2.58
N PRO A 356 -10.95 -19.92 3.38
CA PRO A 356 -10.90 -18.52 2.96
C PRO A 356 -9.47 -18.00 2.88
N HIS A 357 -9.21 -17.17 1.86
CA HIS A 357 -7.96 -16.47 1.68
C HIS A 357 -7.70 -15.48 2.83
N SER A 358 -6.42 -15.29 3.16
CA SER A 358 -5.99 -14.41 4.24
C SER A 358 -4.72 -13.69 3.81
N THR A 359 -4.58 -12.44 4.23
CA THR A 359 -3.42 -11.61 3.94
C THR A 359 -3.26 -10.53 5.01
N LEU A 360 -2.14 -9.82 4.97
CA LEU A 360 -2.02 -8.51 5.60
C LEU A 360 -2.63 -7.50 4.62
N HIS A 361 -3.84 -7.04 4.93
CA HIS A 361 -4.55 -6.10 4.06
C HIS A 361 -3.82 -4.76 4.00
N ARG A 362 -3.87 -4.11 2.84
CA ARG A 362 -3.18 -2.85 2.54
C ARG A 362 -4.16 -1.75 2.12
N ASN A 363 -3.62 -0.61 1.72
CA ASN A 363 -4.31 0.50 1.06
C ASN A 363 -5.20 0.00 -0.08
N GLN A 364 -6.46 0.45 -0.12
CA GLN A 364 -7.40 0.05 -1.17
C GLN A 364 -6.89 0.42 -2.57
N GLN A 365 -7.16 -0.41 -3.57
CA GLN A 365 -6.74 -0.19 -4.96
C GLN A 365 -7.99 -0.22 -5.85
N ASP A 366 -8.07 0.70 -6.81
CA ASP A 366 -9.20 0.81 -7.75
C ASP A 366 -10.57 0.86 -7.06
N ARG A 367 -10.61 1.54 -5.91
CA ARG A 367 -11.82 1.80 -5.13
C ARG A 367 -12.08 3.30 -5.10
N ILE A 368 -13.34 3.67 -5.26
CA ILE A 368 -13.78 5.06 -5.30
C ILE A 368 -14.85 5.32 -4.23
N PHE A 369 -14.99 6.56 -3.82
CA PHE A 369 -16.11 6.97 -3.01
C PHE A 369 -17.38 7.15 -3.85
N THR A 370 -18.48 6.56 -3.39
CA THR A 370 -19.81 6.68 -4.01
C THR A 370 -20.80 7.33 -3.03
N SER A 371 -21.88 7.87 -3.55
CA SER A 371 -22.93 8.51 -2.76
C SER A 371 -24.30 8.31 -3.43
N THR A 372 -25.38 8.38 -2.66
CA THR A 372 -26.75 8.49 -3.19
C THR A 372 -27.15 9.95 -3.47
N ASN A 373 -26.34 10.91 -3.03
CA ASN A 373 -26.49 12.33 -3.34
C ASN A 373 -25.55 12.73 -4.48
N ALA A 374 -26.09 13.28 -5.57
CA ALA A 374 -25.38 13.64 -6.81
C ALA A 374 -24.31 14.73 -6.66
N GLN A 375 -24.49 15.64 -5.69
CA GLN A 375 -23.57 16.77 -5.43
C GLN A 375 -22.95 16.69 -4.01
N GLY A 376 -23.02 15.53 -3.37
CA GLY A 376 -22.50 15.34 -2.01
C GLY A 376 -20.96 15.43 -1.96
N GLN A 377 -20.44 16.00 -0.88
CA GLN A 377 -19.04 15.83 -0.50
C GLN A 377 -18.94 14.65 0.47
N ILE A 378 -17.84 13.89 0.38
CA ILE A 378 -17.56 12.80 1.31
C ILE A 378 -16.58 13.33 2.35
N VAL A 379 -17.09 13.49 3.57
CA VAL A 379 -16.32 14.00 4.70
C VAL A 379 -15.91 12.83 5.58
N ILE A 380 -14.60 12.66 5.76
CA ILE A 380 -14.01 11.64 6.61
C ILE A 380 -13.25 12.34 7.74
N SER A 381 -13.80 12.28 8.95
CA SER A 381 -13.11 12.63 10.20
C SER A 381 -12.82 11.37 10.99
N ASP A 382 -11.66 11.32 11.66
CA ASP A 382 -11.39 10.28 12.64
C ASP A 382 -12.01 10.69 13.98
N LYS A 383 -12.77 9.79 14.62
CA LYS A 383 -13.61 10.11 15.80
C LYS A 383 -12.81 10.60 17.01
N THR A 384 -11.48 10.47 16.97
CA THR A 384 -10.56 10.76 18.07
C THR A 384 -9.76 12.05 17.91
N MET A 385 -9.94 12.87 16.86
CA MET A 385 -9.00 13.97 16.57
C MET A 385 -9.61 15.31 16.11
N LEU A 386 -8.83 16.36 16.37
CA LEU A 386 -9.06 17.80 16.10
C LEU A 386 -9.54 18.12 14.67
N PRO A 387 -10.19 19.28 14.45
CA PRO A 387 -10.71 19.73 13.14
C PRO A 387 -9.71 19.74 11.96
N SER A 388 -8.41 19.69 12.22
CA SER A 388 -7.33 19.72 11.21
C SER A 388 -7.12 18.40 10.45
N LEU A 389 -7.81 17.31 10.82
CA LEU A 389 -7.70 15.98 10.18
C LEU A 389 -8.93 15.58 9.36
N ILE A 390 -9.84 16.53 9.09
CA ILE A 390 -11.01 16.31 8.24
C ILE A 390 -10.55 16.18 6.78
N ARG A 391 -10.79 15.01 6.18
CA ARG A 391 -10.51 14.75 4.77
C ARG A 391 -11.80 14.87 3.98
N ILE A 392 -11.81 15.72 2.96
CA ILE A 392 -12.97 15.96 2.11
C ILE A 392 -12.66 15.47 0.71
N TYR A 393 -13.51 14.59 0.17
CA TYR A 393 -13.38 14.02 -1.16
C TYR A 393 -14.61 14.36 -2.02
N ARG A 394 -14.42 14.48 -3.33
CA ARG A 394 -15.54 14.42 -4.29
C ARG A 394 -15.95 12.98 -4.57
N ILE A 395 -17.18 12.82 -5.03
CA ILE A 395 -17.71 11.56 -5.54
C ILE A 395 -16.88 11.10 -6.73
N GLY A 396 -16.49 9.82 -6.73
CA GLY A 396 -15.63 9.21 -7.74
C GLY A 396 -14.13 9.33 -7.47
N GLU A 397 -13.70 10.05 -6.42
CA GLU A 397 -12.29 10.05 -6.02
C GLU A 397 -11.87 8.70 -5.42
N ALA A 398 -10.59 8.36 -5.62
CA ALA A 398 -10.02 7.12 -5.12
C ALA A 398 -9.92 7.10 -3.59
N SER A 399 -10.25 5.96 -2.98
CA SER A 399 -10.16 5.73 -1.53
C SER A 399 -8.80 5.17 -1.08
N THR A 400 -7.81 5.17 -1.97
CA THR A 400 -6.49 4.56 -1.78
C THR A 400 -5.80 4.87 -0.46
N PRO A 401 -5.85 6.10 0.10
CA PRO A 401 -5.17 6.36 1.36
C PRO A 401 -5.63 5.49 2.55
N GLU A 402 -6.84 4.92 2.51
CA GLU A 402 -7.31 4.02 3.56
C GLU A 402 -6.99 2.56 3.25
N SER A 403 -6.59 1.81 4.30
CA SER A 403 -6.52 0.36 4.23
C SER A 403 -7.91 -0.27 4.38
N CYS A 404 -8.07 -1.52 3.92
CA CYS A 404 -9.34 -2.24 4.08
C CYS A 404 -9.78 -2.30 5.56
N GLY A 405 -8.83 -2.51 6.47
CA GLY A 405 -9.09 -2.57 7.91
C GLY A 405 -9.53 -1.23 8.49
N ALA A 406 -8.81 -0.15 8.14
CA ALA A 406 -9.15 1.20 8.58
C ALA A 406 -10.55 1.63 8.08
N ALA A 407 -10.87 1.34 6.82
CA ALA A 407 -12.17 1.65 6.23
C ALA A 407 -13.32 0.91 6.94
N CYS A 408 -13.17 -0.40 7.20
CA CYS A 408 -14.18 -1.19 7.91
C CYS A 408 -14.37 -0.70 9.35
N LYS A 409 -13.26 -0.48 10.07
CA LYS A 409 -13.29 -0.02 11.46
C LYS A 409 -13.93 1.36 11.61
N ARG A 410 -13.62 2.28 10.70
CA ARG A 410 -14.18 3.63 10.68
C ARG A 410 -15.69 3.63 10.43
N ARG A 411 -16.18 2.76 9.53
CA ARG A 411 -17.61 2.64 9.23
C ARG A 411 -18.39 1.96 10.36
N GLY A 412 -17.79 1.00 11.06
CA GLY A 412 -18.30 0.47 12.32
C GLY A 412 -19.57 -0.37 12.21
N ARG A 413 -20.41 -0.33 13.26
CA ARG A 413 -21.68 -1.07 13.39
C ARG A 413 -22.53 -1.00 12.12
N GLY A 414 -23.10 -2.13 11.72
CA GLY A 414 -24.10 -2.24 10.65
C GLY A 414 -23.64 -1.79 9.27
N HIS A 415 -22.34 -1.56 9.07
CA HIS A 415 -21.85 -1.11 7.77
C HIS A 415 -21.93 -2.22 6.73
N PHE A 416 -22.08 -1.79 5.48
CA PHE A 416 -22.17 -2.67 4.33
C PHE A 416 -21.17 -2.28 3.24
N HIS A 417 -20.89 -3.24 2.38
CA HIS A 417 -20.14 -3.08 1.15
C HIS A 417 -21.14 -3.06 -0.01
N LEU A 418 -20.89 -2.20 -0.98
CA LEU A 418 -21.68 -2.10 -2.20
C LEU A 418 -21.10 -3.05 -3.24
N VAL A 419 -21.94 -3.95 -3.78
CA VAL A 419 -21.53 -4.94 -4.78
C VAL A 419 -22.42 -4.80 -6.00
N GLU A 420 -21.84 -4.74 -7.20
CA GLU A 420 -22.65 -4.72 -8.42
C GLU A 420 -23.50 -5.98 -8.52
N CYS A 421 -24.79 -5.79 -8.82
CA CYS A 421 -25.77 -6.85 -8.92
C CYS A 421 -26.01 -7.19 -10.40
N PRO A 422 -25.59 -8.38 -10.88
CA PRO A 422 -25.86 -8.82 -12.25
C PRO A 422 -27.33 -9.22 -12.48
N GLY A 423 -28.14 -9.26 -11.42
CA GLY A 423 -29.52 -9.75 -11.45
C GLY A 423 -29.65 -11.28 -11.42
N GLY A 424 -30.88 -11.76 -11.57
CA GLY A 424 -31.18 -13.20 -11.61
C GLY A 424 -30.81 -13.93 -10.31
N GLU A 425 -30.14 -15.08 -10.44
CA GLU A 425 -29.65 -15.89 -9.31
C GLU A 425 -28.31 -15.41 -8.74
N LEU A 426 -27.68 -14.42 -9.39
CA LEU A 426 -26.43 -13.82 -8.93
C LEU A 426 -26.66 -12.64 -7.97
N CYS A 427 -27.92 -12.23 -7.77
CA CYS A 427 -28.28 -11.24 -6.75
C CYS A 427 -27.96 -11.76 -5.34
N LEU A 428 -27.17 -10.99 -4.60
CA LEU A 428 -26.68 -11.38 -3.28
C LEU A 428 -27.78 -11.39 -2.22
N GLN A 429 -28.84 -10.58 -2.37
CA GLN A 429 -30.03 -10.68 -1.52
C GLN A 429 -30.67 -12.07 -1.62
N LYS A 430 -30.85 -12.61 -2.83
CA LYS A 430 -31.40 -13.97 -3.00
C LYS A 430 -30.49 -15.04 -2.39
N ARG A 431 -29.19 -14.86 -2.48
CA ARG A 431 -28.20 -15.85 -2.01
C ARG A 431 -28.01 -15.83 -0.49
N PHE A 432 -28.05 -14.66 0.14
CA PHE A 432 -27.75 -14.49 1.57
C PHE A 432 -28.97 -14.18 2.44
N GLY A 433 -30.08 -13.75 1.85
CA GLY A 433 -31.29 -13.30 2.54
C GLY A 433 -31.17 -11.89 3.13
N ASP A 434 -32.32 -11.32 3.49
CA ASP A 434 -32.48 -9.91 3.89
C ASP A 434 -31.67 -9.53 5.14
N SER A 435 -31.38 -10.50 6.02
CA SER A 435 -30.55 -10.31 7.21
C SER A 435 -29.06 -10.03 6.93
N LYS A 436 -28.60 -10.21 5.68
CA LYS A 436 -27.17 -10.16 5.31
C LYS A 436 -26.88 -9.40 4.02
N ALA A 437 -27.80 -9.41 3.08
CA ALA A 437 -27.72 -8.64 1.86
C ALA A 437 -29.10 -8.12 1.47
N ARG A 438 -29.18 -6.91 0.91
CA ARG A 438 -30.40 -6.36 0.35
C ARG A 438 -30.12 -5.73 -1.01
N HIS A 439 -31.00 -5.97 -1.98
CA HIS A 439 -30.92 -5.31 -3.27
C HIS A 439 -31.25 -3.83 -3.08
N SER A 440 -30.34 -2.93 -3.47
CA SER A 440 -30.54 -1.51 -3.25
C SER A 440 -31.59 -0.95 -4.21
N GLN A 441 -32.51 -0.16 -3.68
CA GLN A 441 -33.45 0.65 -4.47
C GLN A 441 -32.90 2.05 -4.77
N MET A 442 -31.71 2.37 -4.25
CA MET A 442 -31.11 3.69 -4.39
C MET A 442 -30.28 3.80 -5.67
N VAL A 443 -30.25 5.01 -6.23
CA VAL A 443 -29.31 5.35 -7.31
C VAL A 443 -28.00 5.81 -6.69
N TYR A 444 -26.88 5.22 -7.10
CA TYR A 444 -25.55 5.63 -6.67
C TYR A 444 -24.84 6.41 -7.76
N TYR A 445 -24.09 7.42 -7.34
CA TYR A 445 -23.25 8.23 -8.19
C TYR A 445 -21.80 7.78 -8.00
N THR A 446 -21.14 7.43 -9.10
CA THR A 446 -19.71 7.06 -9.17
C THR A 446 -18.86 8.21 -9.70
N LYS A 447 -19.50 9.28 -10.16
CA LYS A 447 -18.91 10.57 -10.50
C LYS A 447 -19.94 11.66 -10.24
N GLU A 448 -19.48 12.86 -9.92
CA GLU A 448 -20.34 14.02 -9.67
C GLU A 448 -21.35 14.22 -10.80
N ASN A 449 -22.64 14.31 -10.45
CA ASN A 449 -23.78 14.44 -11.38
C ASN A 449 -23.94 13.31 -12.41
N GLN A 450 -23.24 12.18 -12.26
CA GLN A 450 -23.35 11.04 -13.17
C GLN A 450 -23.74 9.79 -12.40
N ALA A 451 -25.02 9.42 -12.53
CA ALA A 451 -25.54 8.18 -11.95
C ALA A 451 -24.84 6.96 -12.56
N SER A 452 -24.57 5.97 -11.72
CA SER A 452 -24.09 4.67 -12.18
C SER A 452 -25.17 3.98 -13.01
N THR A 453 -24.74 3.28 -14.06
CA THR A 453 -25.61 2.42 -14.87
C THR A 453 -25.82 1.04 -14.23
N SER A 454 -24.97 0.68 -13.26
CA SER A 454 -25.03 -0.60 -12.57
C SER A 454 -26.09 -0.56 -11.46
N MET A 455 -26.76 -1.70 -11.25
CA MET A 455 -27.55 -1.95 -10.04
C MET A 455 -26.64 -2.53 -8.96
N TYR A 456 -26.98 -2.34 -7.69
CA TYR A 456 -26.14 -2.76 -6.58
C TYR A 456 -26.89 -3.51 -5.50
N ASP A 457 -26.21 -4.47 -4.88
CA ASP A 457 -26.59 -5.09 -3.61
C ASP A 457 -25.77 -4.45 -2.48
N GLU A 458 -26.44 -4.11 -1.38
CA GLU A 458 -25.80 -3.75 -0.13
C GLU A 458 -25.59 -5.02 0.68
N VAL A 459 -24.35 -5.31 1.07
CA VAL A 459 -23.98 -6.57 1.73
C VAL A 459 -23.24 -6.28 3.03
N LEU A 460 -23.72 -6.78 4.16
CA LEU A 460 -23.04 -6.62 5.46
C LEU A 460 -21.61 -7.13 5.40
N CYS A 461 -20.70 -6.47 6.11
CA CYS A 461 -19.25 -6.73 6.07
C CYS A 461 -18.89 -8.23 6.13
N ALA A 462 -19.45 -8.98 7.08
CA ALA A 462 -19.17 -10.41 7.21
C ALA A 462 -19.62 -11.22 5.98
N ALA A 463 -20.80 -10.92 5.42
CA ALA A 463 -21.33 -11.57 4.23
C ALA A 463 -20.53 -11.20 2.97
N TYR A 464 -20.02 -9.97 2.89
CA TYR A 464 -19.15 -9.52 1.81
C TYR A 464 -17.85 -10.34 1.76
N TRP A 465 -17.14 -10.44 2.88
CA TRP A 465 -15.90 -11.22 2.94
C TRP A 465 -16.15 -12.72 2.73
N GLN A 466 -17.28 -13.24 3.22
CA GLN A 466 -17.72 -14.60 2.92
C GLN A 466 -17.98 -14.82 1.42
N ASN A 467 -18.61 -13.85 0.74
CA ASN A 467 -18.91 -13.92 -0.70
C ASN A 467 -17.64 -14.12 -1.53
N TYR A 468 -16.60 -13.31 -1.26
CA TYR A 468 -15.33 -13.39 -1.96
C TYR A 468 -14.39 -14.48 -1.42
N ARG A 469 -14.79 -15.20 -0.36
CA ARG A 469 -13.97 -16.20 0.35
C ARG A 469 -12.66 -15.63 0.90
N TRP A 470 -12.73 -14.45 1.51
CA TRP A 470 -11.61 -13.81 2.19
C TRP A 470 -11.90 -13.68 3.70
N LYS A 471 -10.85 -13.70 4.52
CA LYS A 471 -10.95 -13.31 5.92
C LYS A 471 -11.07 -11.78 6.01
N SER A 472 -11.93 -11.34 6.90
CA SER A 472 -12.13 -9.92 7.20
C SER A 472 -10.80 -9.23 7.58
N PRO A 473 -10.63 -7.94 7.21
CA PRO A 473 -9.42 -7.17 7.48
C PRO A 473 -9.35 -6.60 8.90
N VAL A 474 -10.40 -6.75 9.70
CA VAL A 474 -10.48 -6.27 11.09
C VAL A 474 -10.47 -7.41 12.10
N SER A 475 -10.14 -7.11 13.36
CA SER A 475 -10.11 -8.09 14.45
C SER A 475 -11.46 -8.75 14.68
N ASP A 476 -11.48 -9.89 15.38
CA ASP A 476 -12.73 -10.58 15.70
C ASP A 476 -13.68 -9.68 16.53
N SER A 477 -13.13 -8.87 17.45
CA SER A 477 -13.90 -7.88 18.20
C SER A 477 -14.57 -6.82 17.31
N ASP A 478 -13.84 -6.30 16.32
CA ASP A 478 -14.37 -5.31 15.39
C ASP A 478 -15.40 -5.96 14.45
N GLN A 479 -15.24 -7.25 14.09
CA GLN A 479 -16.23 -7.99 13.30
C GLN A 479 -17.53 -8.19 14.08
N GLU A 480 -17.44 -8.57 15.36
CA GLU A 480 -18.60 -8.70 16.24
C GLU A 480 -19.35 -7.38 16.34
N LEU A 481 -18.62 -6.28 16.51
CA LEU A 481 -19.17 -4.93 16.54
C LEU A 481 -19.84 -4.53 15.22
N ASN A 482 -19.16 -4.75 14.10
CA ASN A 482 -19.68 -4.44 12.76
C ASN A 482 -20.96 -5.24 12.43
N ALA A 483 -21.16 -6.40 13.06
CA ALA A 483 -22.35 -7.22 12.91
C ALA A 483 -23.55 -6.74 13.75
N LEU A 484 -23.40 -5.72 14.60
CA LEU A 484 -24.46 -5.14 15.41
C LEU A 484 -25.16 -3.98 14.69
N CYS A 485 -26.38 -3.69 15.12
CA CYS A 485 -27.18 -2.59 14.62
C CYS A 485 -26.52 -1.24 14.92
N ASN A 486 -26.62 -0.31 13.96
CA ASN A 486 -26.04 1.02 14.02
C ASN A 486 -26.99 2.09 14.58
N TYR A 487 -28.22 1.71 14.93
CA TYR A 487 -29.13 2.59 15.66
C TYR A 487 -28.62 2.83 17.07
N TYR A 488 -28.84 4.04 17.57
CA TYR A 488 -28.47 4.47 18.91
C TYR A 488 -29.64 5.23 19.55
N CYS A 489 -29.62 5.33 20.87
CA CYS A 489 -30.66 6.04 21.61
C CYS A 489 -30.62 7.54 21.30
N SER A 490 -31.76 8.11 20.88
CA SER A 490 -31.88 9.54 20.52
C SER A 490 -31.63 10.48 21.70
N GLU A 491 -31.94 10.05 22.93
CA GLU A 491 -31.65 10.83 24.15
C GLU A 491 -30.15 10.99 24.43
N HIS A 492 -29.30 10.19 23.78
CA HIS A 492 -27.84 10.27 23.90
C HIS A 492 -27.18 10.89 22.67
N VAL A 493 -27.91 11.64 21.85
CA VAL A 493 -27.39 12.37 20.69
C VAL A 493 -26.20 13.27 21.06
N ASP A 494 -26.26 13.95 22.22
CA ASP A 494 -25.16 14.80 22.70
C ASP A 494 -23.89 14.02 23.05
N LEU A 495 -24.00 12.70 23.21
CA LEU A 495 -22.90 11.78 23.49
C LEU A 495 -22.34 11.13 22.23
N VAL A 496 -22.85 11.41 21.03
CA VAL A 496 -22.38 10.78 19.77
C VAL A 496 -20.88 10.97 19.50
N ASN A 497 -20.27 12.00 20.11
CA ASN A 497 -18.83 12.27 20.08
C ASN A 497 -18.05 11.67 21.28
N GLN A 498 -18.71 10.94 22.18
CA GLN A 498 -18.12 10.25 23.32
C GLN A 498 -17.87 8.76 23.00
N PRO A 499 -17.10 8.03 23.83
CA PRO A 499 -16.87 6.59 23.62
C PRO A 499 -18.19 5.82 23.51
N GLU A 500 -18.23 4.75 22.69
CA GLU A 500 -19.45 3.97 22.41
C GLU A 500 -20.18 3.46 23.67
N SER A 501 -19.45 3.25 24.77
CA SER A 501 -20.01 2.85 26.06
C SER A 501 -21.02 3.85 26.65
N LYS A 502 -21.10 5.07 26.11
CA LYS A 502 -21.99 6.14 26.58
C LYS A 502 -23.16 6.46 25.64
N ILE A 503 -23.15 5.97 24.39
CA ILE A 503 -24.13 6.37 23.35
C ILE A 503 -25.39 5.48 23.34
N GLY A 504 -25.37 4.34 24.05
CA GLY A 504 -26.51 3.42 24.09
C GLY A 504 -26.89 2.90 22.70
N PHE A 505 -25.98 2.18 22.04
CA PHE A 505 -26.27 1.54 20.74
C PHE A 505 -27.24 0.36 20.88
N CYS A 506 -27.95 0.06 19.81
CA CYS A 506 -28.80 -1.13 19.74
C CYS A 506 -27.95 -2.40 19.95
N THR A 507 -28.42 -3.30 20.80
CA THR A 507 -27.74 -4.56 21.15
C THR A 507 -28.01 -5.70 20.17
N LEU A 508 -28.96 -5.50 19.24
CA LEU A 508 -29.35 -6.49 18.24
C LEU A 508 -28.42 -6.50 17.02
N LYS A 509 -28.53 -7.56 16.20
CA LYS A 509 -27.77 -7.70 14.95
C LYS A 509 -28.17 -6.65 13.92
N ALA A 510 -27.23 -6.28 13.05
CA ALA A 510 -27.50 -5.37 11.95
C ALA A 510 -28.68 -5.89 11.10
N TRP A 511 -29.54 -4.97 10.67
CA TRP A 511 -30.72 -5.24 9.85
C TRP A 511 -31.71 -6.25 10.49
N HIS A 512 -31.82 -6.24 11.82
CA HIS A 512 -32.92 -6.91 12.51
C HIS A 512 -34.26 -6.25 12.19
N GLU A 513 -35.34 -7.01 12.32
CA GLU A 513 -36.71 -6.48 12.29
C GLU A 513 -37.20 -6.15 13.71
N GLY A 514 -38.24 -5.32 13.80
CA GLY A 514 -38.87 -4.94 15.07
C GLY A 514 -38.16 -3.82 15.83
N ASP A 515 -38.50 -3.68 17.12
CA ASP A 515 -38.03 -2.60 17.97
C ASP A 515 -36.52 -2.68 18.24
N HIS A 516 -35.87 -1.52 18.30
CA HIS A 516 -34.48 -1.41 18.74
C HIS A 516 -34.38 -1.51 20.27
N ILE A 517 -33.37 -2.24 20.75
CA ILE A 517 -33.13 -2.45 22.19
C ILE A 517 -31.83 -1.77 22.58
N PHE A 518 -31.90 -0.81 23.49
CA PHE A 518 -30.76 -0.04 23.96
C PHE A 518 -30.45 -0.39 25.43
N GLU A 519 -29.17 -0.58 25.75
CA GLU A 519 -28.70 -0.67 27.14
C GLU A 519 -28.21 0.71 27.59
N CYS A 520 -29.16 1.54 28.00
CA CYS A 520 -28.90 2.89 28.45
C CYS A 520 -28.58 2.94 29.95
N GLN A 521 -27.58 3.73 30.34
CA GLN A 521 -27.25 3.95 31.75
C GLN A 521 -28.22 4.92 32.44
N ASP A 522 -28.88 5.77 31.66
CA ASP A 522 -29.86 6.72 32.15
C ASP A 522 -31.27 6.10 32.17
N ASN A 523 -32.05 6.41 33.20
CA ASN A 523 -33.47 6.08 33.25
C ASN A 523 -34.24 6.98 32.27
N HIS A 524 -34.48 6.48 31.06
CA HIS A 524 -35.45 7.10 30.16
C HIS A 524 -36.85 7.02 30.73
N LEU A 525 -37.73 7.93 30.29
CA LEU A 525 -39.15 7.87 30.62
C LEU A 525 -39.66 6.45 30.32
N SER A 526 -40.23 5.82 31.33
CA SER A 526 -40.84 4.52 31.12
C SER A 526 -41.98 4.64 30.11
N LYS A 527 -42.33 3.53 29.46
CA LYS A 527 -43.41 3.49 28.47
C LYS A 527 -44.73 4.06 29.01
N ASP A 528 -44.95 3.98 30.32
CA ASP A 528 -46.16 4.45 31.00
C ASP A 528 -46.09 5.95 31.38
N GLU A 529 -44.90 6.54 31.38
CA GLU A 529 -44.69 7.97 31.67
C GLU A 529 -44.60 8.84 30.41
N TYR A 530 -44.38 8.25 29.24
CA TYR A 530 -44.25 8.97 27.97
C TYR A 530 -45.63 9.46 27.46
N GLU A 531 -45.77 10.78 27.38
CA GLU A 531 -47.04 11.45 27.03
C GLU A 531 -47.24 11.63 25.52
N GLY A 532 -46.20 11.43 24.69
CA GLY A 532 -46.29 11.49 23.23
C GLY A 532 -45.35 12.50 22.60
N VAL A 533 -45.82 13.24 21.59
CA VAL A 533 -44.99 14.16 20.78
C VAL A 533 -45.65 15.53 20.72
N ASP A 534 -44.88 16.58 20.92
CA ASP A 534 -45.28 17.97 20.67
C ASP A 534 -44.64 18.45 19.37
N VAL A 535 -45.47 18.93 18.44
CA VAL A 535 -45.04 19.40 17.12
C VAL A 535 -45.41 20.87 16.95
N CYS A 536 -44.42 21.75 16.83
CA CYS A 536 -44.64 23.17 16.58
C CYS A 536 -44.30 23.54 15.13
N PHE A 537 -45.26 24.13 14.41
CA PHE A 537 -45.02 24.73 13.10
C PHE A 537 -44.75 26.23 13.24
N VAL A 538 -43.55 26.68 12.91
CA VAL A 538 -43.17 28.10 12.86
C VAL A 538 -43.22 28.55 11.41
N ILE A 539 -44.13 29.46 11.05
CA ILE A 539 -44.52 29.74 9.67
C ILE A 539 -44.34 31.23 9.36
N GLY A 540 -43.54 31.54 8.35
CA GLY A 540 -43.50 32.87 7.74
C GLY A 540 -44.82 33.16 7.03
N THR A 541 -45.46 34.28 7.37
CA THR A 541 -46.79 34.67 6.86
C THR A 541 -46.78 36.03 6.17
N THR A 542 -45.68 36.37 5.51
CA THR A 542 -45.52 37.56 4.66
C THR A 542 -46.02 37.29 3.23
N THR A 543 -46.03 38.34 2.41
CA THR A 543 -46.57 38.28 1.05
C THR A 543 -45.63 37.54 0.08
N SER A 544 -44.33 37.42 0.37
CA SER A 544 -43.38 36.61 -0.42
C SER A 544 -43.84 35.15 -0.50
N MET A 545 -44.35 34.60 0.61
CA MET A 545 -44.87 33.25 0.71
C MET A 545 -46.15 32.98 -0.12
N ARG A 546 -46.78 34.01 -0.71
CA ARG A 546 -48.13 33.91 -1.32
C ARG A 546 -48.26 32.81 -2.38
N SER A 547 -47.27 32.63 -3.25
CA SER A 547 -47.30 31.58 -4.29
C SER A 547 -47.26 30.16 -3.71
N PHE A 548 -46.66 29.99 -2.53
CA PHE A 548 -46.47 28.70 -1.89
C PHE A 548 -47.49 28.43 -0.77
N PHE A 549 -48.16 29.47 -0.26
CA PHE A 549 -48.90 29.42 0.99
C PHE A 549 -50.00 28.36 1.04
N ASN A 550 -50.77 28.20 -0.05
CA ASN A 550 -51.81 27.17 -0.13
C ASN A 550 -51.22 25.75 -0.10
N GLN A 551 -50.06 25.54 -0.73
CA GLN A 551 -49.36 24.25 -0.71
C GLN A 551 -48.72 23.98 0.65
N VAL A 552 -48.19 25.00 1.32
CA VAL A 552 -47.68 24.91 2.69
C VAL A 552 -48.80 24.46 3.63
N LYS A 553 -49.95 25.13 3.60
CA LYS A 553 -51.12 24.75 4.41
C LYS A 553 -51.55 23.31 4.16
N SER A 554 -51.73 22.93 2.89
CA SER A 554 -52.18 21.58 2.55
C SER A 554 -51.18 20.51 2.99
N THR A 555 -49.88 20.81 2.91
CA THR A 555 -48.82 19.91 3.37
C THR A 555 -48.82 19.77 4.88
N ILE A 556 -48.90 20.87 5.63
CA ILE A 556 -48.98 20.83 7.11
C ILE A 556 -50.23 20.05 7.55
N ILE A 557 -51.39 20.34 6.97
CA ILE A 557 -52.65 19.62 7.29
C ILE A 557 -52.51 18.13 6.97
N ARG A 558 -51.90 17.77 5.84
CA ARG A 558 -51.65 16.37 5.50
C ARG A 558 -50.73 15.69 6.52
N VAL A 559 -49.62 16.34 6.89
CA VAL A 559 -48.69 15.85 7.93
C VAL A 559 -49.42 15.61 9.25
N ILE A 560 -50.24 16.57 9.70
CA ILE A 560 -51.03 16.44 10.93
C ILE A 560 -51.95 15.21 10.84
N ARG A 561 -52.73 15.06 9.75
CA ARG A 561 -53.67 13.94 9.57
C ARG A 561 -52.98 12.59 9.49
N GLU A 562 -51.93 12.48 8.68
CA GLU A 562 -51.20 11.22 8.48
C GLU A 562 -50.56 10.74 9.79
N ASN A 563 -49.96 11.64 10.57
CA ASN A 563 -49.35 11.27 11.85
C ASN A 563 -50.38 10.86 12.90
N GLN A 564 -51.55 11.50 12.94
CA GLN A 564 -52.64 11.04 13.80
C GLN A 564 -53.13 9.64 13.43
N GLU A 565 -53.27 9.35 12.15
CA GLU A 565 -53.67 8.01 11.69
C GLU A 565 -52.59 6.95 11.99
N CYS A 566 -51.30 7.31 11.87
CA CYS A 566 -50.20 6.45 12.28
C CYS A 566 -50.26 6.15 13.79
N LEU A 567 -50.48 7.16 14.63
CA LEU A 567 -50.56 6.98 16.09
C LEU A 567 -51.70 6.02 16.49
N LYS A 568 -52.87 6.14 15.84
CA LYS A 568 -54.00 5.22 16.06
C LYS A 568 -53.64 3.77 15.74
N LYS A 569 -52.86 3.52 14.70
CA LYS A 569 -52.44 2.15 14.29
C LYS A 569 -51.44 1.52 15.26
N VAL A 570 -50.61 2.33 15.93
CA VAL A 570 -49.60 1.86 16.89
C VAL A 570 -50.26 1.38 18.20
N GLY A 571 -51.53 1.74 18.46
CA GLY A 571 -52.32 1.14 19.54
C GLY A 571 -51.84 1.50 20.95
N LYS A 572 -51.19 2.67 21.13
CA LYS A 572 -50.80 3.20 22.45
C LYS A 572 -51.84 4.24 22.92
N PRO A 573 -52.80 3.88 23.78
CA PRO A 573 -53.92 4.77 24.13
C PRO A 573 -53.54 5.99 24.97
N THR A 574 -52.34 6.05 25.55
CA THR A 574 -51.88 7.12 26.45
C THR A 574 -50.98 8.16 25.79
N SER A 575 -50.45 7.89 24.59
CA SER A 575 -49.55 8.81 23.89
C SER A 575 -50.33 9.67 22.89
N GLU A 576 -50.20 10.99 23.00
CA GLU A 576 -50.88 11.96 22.14
C GLU A 576 -49.90 12.82 21.36
N ILE A 577 -50.26 13.18 20.12
CA ILE A 577 -49.55 14.24 19.38
C ILE A 577 -50.30 15.55 19.57
N LYS A 578 -49.62 16.56 20.11
CA LYS A 578 -50.16 17.93 20.19
C LYS A 578 -49.45 18.85 19.22
N PHE A 579 -50.18 19.83 18.72
CA PHE A 579 -49.71 20.72 17.67
C PHE A 579 -49.77 22.18 18.12
N GLY A 580 -48.61 22.83 18.11
CA GLY A 580 -48.43 24.27 18.30
C GLY A 580 -48.22 24.96 16.96
N ILE A 581 -48.67 26.21 16.83
CA ILE A 581 -48.48 27.00 15.61
C ILE A 581 -47.97 28.37 16.00
N VAL A 582 -46.88 28.80 15.38
CA VAL A 582 -46.35 30.16 15.49
C VAL A 582 -46.33 30.76 14.11
N ALA A 583 -47.05 31.85 13.91
CA ALA A 583 -47.00 32.63 12.68
C ALA A 583 -46.22 33.91 12.94
N TYR A 584 -45.26 34.23 12.09
CA TYR A 584 -44.52 35.49 12.16
C TYR A 584 -44.55 36.24 10.83
N ARG A 585 -44.27 37.55 10.89
CA ARG A 585 -44.17 38.47 9.76
C ARG A 585 -42.89 39.30 9.88
N ASP A 586 -42.89 40.51 9.36
CA ASP A 586 -41.80 41.47 9.39
C ASP A 586 -42.08 42.57 10.42
N HIS A 587 -41.05 43.29 10.85
CA HIS A 587 -41.13 44.46 11.73
C HIS A 587 -41.48 45.69 10.89
N VAL A 588 -42.76 46.09 10.87
CA VAL A 588 -43.23 47.24 10.06
C VAL A 588 -43.46 48.49 10.91
N THR A 589 -43.26 49.68 10.32
CA THR A 589 -43.39 50.98 11.01
C THR A 589 -44.82 51.56 11.03
N GLU A 590 -45.74 51.02 10.22
CA GLU A 590 -47.17 51.42 10.17
C GLU A 590 -48.11 50.25 10.50
N LYS A 591 -49.40 50.56 10.77
CA LYS A 591 -50.40 49.70 11.42
C LYS A 591 -50.31 48.20 11.10
N GLU A 592 -49.89 47.44 12.11
CA GLU A 592 -49.87 45.98 12.11
C GLU A 592 -51.19 45.32 12.45
N GLU A 593 -51.32 44.08 11.97
CA GLU A 593 -52.19 43.07 12.59
C GLU A 593 -51.41 42.20 13.61
N TYR A 594 -50.08 41.98 13.42
CA TYR A 594 -49.10 41.34 14.34
C TYR A 594 -47.69 41.17 13.72
N VAL A 595 -46.61 41.21 14.53
CA VAL A 595 -45.28 40.63 14.22
C VAL A 595 -45.27 39.12 14.44
N VAL A 596 -45.73 38.65 15.60
CA VAL A 596 -45.83 37.22 15.96
C VAL A 596 -47.21 36.89 16.53
N ARG A 597 -47.78 35.76 16.13
CA ARG A 597 -48.97 35.13 16.73
C ARG A 597 -48.64 33.70 17.11
N THR A 598 -48.92 33.36 18.36
CA THR A 598 -48.76 32.02 18.90
C THR A 598 -50.12 31.36 19.12
N PHE A 599 -50.20 30.09 18.78
CA PHE A 599 -51.32 29.21 19.08
C PHE A 599 -50.75 28.03 19.88
N PRO A 600 -51.18 27.85 21.14
CA PRO A 600 -50.61 26.85 22.04
C PRO A 600 -50.86 25.42 21.54
N PHE A 601 -50.11 24.47 22.10
CA PHE A 601 -50.26 23.04 21.80
C PHE A 601 -51.71 22.60 21.99
N SER A 602 -52.29 22.07 20.91
CA SER A 602 -53.70 21.69 20.84
C SER A 602 -53.89 20.39 20.05
N THR A 603 -55.14 19.93 19.95
CA THR A 603 -55.50 18.77 19.14
C THR A 603 -55.33 19.06 17.65
N ALA A 604 -55.22 18.02 16.82
CA ALA A 604 -55.09 18.21 15.38
C ALA A 604 -56.25 19.01 14.75
N ASP A 605 -57.49 18.79 15.20
CA ASP A 605 -58.65 19.49 14.62
C ASP A 605 -58.56 21.01 14.83
N ILE A 606 -58.11 21.42 16.02
CA ILE A 606 -57.88 22.83 16.34
C ILE A 606 -56.71 23.36 15.50
N ALA A 607 -55.60 22.64 15.45
CA ALA A 607 -54.42 23.05 14.69
C ALA A 607 -54.71 23.16 13.18
N ILE A 608 -55.44 22.21 12.59
CA ILE A 608 -55.89 22.27 11.20
C ILE A 608 -56.74 23.52 10.97
N THR A 609 -57.70 23.79 11.85
CA THR A 609 -58.55 24.98 11.76
C THR A 609 -57.71 26.26 11.79
N VAL A 610 -56.70 26.33 12.67
CA VAL A 610 -55.78 27.48 12.73
C VAL A 610 -55.01 27.62 11.42
N VAL A 611 -54.38 26.56 10.91
CA VAL A 611 -53.60 26.57 9.67
C VAL A 611 -54.46 27.00 8.47
N GLU A 612 -55.68 26.47 8.36
CA GLU A 612 -56.63 26.84 7.31
C GLU A 612 -56.94 28.34 7.31
N ASN A 613 -57.04 28.96 8.50
CA ASN A 613 -57.38 30.36 8.68
C ASN A 613 -56.19 31.34 8.63
N LEU A 614 -54.94 30.87 8.62
CA LEU A 614 -53.77 31.76 8.47
C LEU A 614 -53.85 32.55 7.17
N LYS A 615 -53.36 33.80 7.16
CA LYS A 615 -53.34 34.63 5.95
C LYS A 615 -51.97 35.28 5.79
N VAL A 616 -51.50 35.33 4.55
CA VAL A 616 -50.33 36.15 4.22
C VAL A 616 -50.66 37.63 4.45
N GLY A 617 -49.73 38.35 5.06
CA GLY A 617 -49.79 39.79 5.28
C GLY A 617 -48.63 40.51 4.63
N TRP A 618 -48.56 41.80 4.84
CA TRP A 618 -47.51 42.65 4.32
C TRP A 618 -46.21 42.53 5.15
N GLY A 619 -45.07 42.75 4.52
CA GLY A 619 -43.75 42.95 5.13
C GLY A 619 -43.05 44.13 4.45
N ASP A 620 -42.19 44.85 5.17
CA ASP A 620 -41.57 46.12 4.75
C ASP A 620 -40.39 45.88 3.80
N ASP A 621 -39.54 44.91 4.13
CA ASP A 621 -38.39 44.51 3.33
C ASP A 621 -38.30 42.99 3.14
N TYR A 622 -37.18 42.51 2.58
CA TYR A 622 -37.04 41.10 2.21
C TYR A 622 -36.71 40.18 3.40
N PRO A 623 -35.81 40.54 4.33
CA PRO A 623 -35.65 39.81 5.58
C PRO A 623 -36.89 39.96 6.49
N GLU A 624 -37.09 39.01 7.40
CA GLU A 624 -38.28 38.95 8.26
C GLU A 624 -37.93 38.74 9.75
N ALA A 625 -38.94 38.82 10.62
CA ALA A 625 -38.84 38.60 12.07
C ALA A 625 -38.70 37.11 12.45
N VAL A 626 -37.83 36.38 11.75
CA VAL A 626 -37.57 34.95 11.94
C VAL A 626 -37.15 34.63 13.39
N LEU A 627 -36.27 35.45 13.97
CA LEU A 627 -35.80 35.22 15.33
C LEU A 627 -36.92 35.40 16.37
N ASP A 628 -37.85 36.33 16.13
CA ASP A 628 -39.03 36.54 16.97
C ASP A 628 -39.98 35.34 16.90
N GLY A 629 -40.17 34.77 15.71
CA GLY A 629 -40.95 33.53 15.53
C GLY A 629 -40.34 32.32 16.25
N LEU A 630 -39.03 32.14 16.14
CA LEU A 630 -38.32 31.04 16.82
C LEU A 630 -38.31 31.22 18.34
N ASP A 631 -38.07 32.44 18.83
CA ASP A 631 -38.14 32.76 20.25
C ASP A 631 -39.55 32.52 20.83
N ALA A 632 -40.59 32.90 20.09
CA ALA A 632 -41.97 32.65 20.48
C ALA A 632 -42.29 31.15 20.53
N ALA A 633 -41.76 30.34 19.61
CA ALA A 633 -41.91 28.89 19.68
C ALA A 633 -41.23 28.29 20.94
N ASN A 634 -40.09 28.85 21.33
CA ASN A 634 -39.37 28.43 22.52
C ASN A 634 -40.11 28.75 23.84
N THR A 635 -41.05 29.71 23.82
CA THR A 635 -41.87 30.09 24.99
C THR A 635 -43.20 29.34 25.10
N LEU A 636 -43.51 28.45 24.15
CA LEU A 636 -44.67 27.56 24.27
C LEU A 636 -44.49 26.57 25.43
N GLU A 637 -45.61 26.10 25.99
CA GLU A 637 -45.61 25.10 27.06
C GLU A 637 -45.38 23.68 26.50
N TRP A 638 -44.12 23.36 26.21
CA TRP A 638 -43.69 22.03 25.79
C TRP A 638 -43.80 21.02 26.93
N ARG A 639 -44.39 19.84 26.66
CA ARG A 639 -44.59 18.80 27.68
C ARG A 639 -43.26 18.13 28.05
N THR A 640 -42.86 18.25 29.31
CA THR A 640 -41.62 17.63 29.84
C THR A 640 -41.49 16.12 29.64
N LYS A 641 -42.59 15.41 29.35
CA LYS A 641 -42.64 13.96 29.10
C LYS A 641 -43.00 13.59 27.65
N ALA A 642 -42.78 14.51 26.72
CA ALA A 642 -42.99 14.30 25.29
C ALA A 642 -41.72 14.58 24.50
N ASP A 643 -41.63 14.05 23.28
CA ASP A 643 -40.62 14.49 22.32
C ASP A 643 -41.04 15.84 21.72
N HIS A 644 -40.08 16.74 21.51
CA HIS A 644 -40.35 18.06 20.95
C HIS A 644 -39.82 18.13 19.52
N LEU A 645 -40.66 18.57 18.59
CA LEU A 645 -40.31 18.74 17.18
C LEU A 645 -40.72 20.14 16.71
N LEU A 646 -39.79 20.89 16.13
CA LEU A 646 -40.06 22.19 15.52
C LEU A 646 -39.82 22.15 14.01
N PHE A 647 -40.85 22.52 13.24
CA PHE A 647 -40.77 22.69 11.80
C PHE A 647 -40.85 24.16 11.44
N HIS A 648 -39.75 24.72 10.94
CA HIS A 648 -39.68 26.11 10.49
C HIS A 648 -39.89 26.20 8.96
N VAL A 649 -40.93 26.93 8.54
CA VAL A 649 -41.37 27.04 7.15
C VAL A 649 -41.30 28.52 6.71
N LEU A 650 -40.40 28.83 5.77
CA LEU A 650 -40.01 30.19 5.40
C LEU A 650 -39.44 30.29 3.98
N ASP A 651 -39.41 31.49 3.40
CA ASP A 651 -38.75 31.82 2.13
C ASP A 651 -37.78 33.03 2.21
N ALA A 652 -37.62 33.60 3.42
CA ALA A 652 -36.81 34.78 3.70
C ALA A 652 -35.90 34.61 4.93
N PRO A 653 -34.69 35.20 4.94
CA PRO A 653 -33.76 35.13 6.08
C PRO A 653 -34.18 36.06 7.25
N PRO A 654 -33.61 35.88 8.46
CA PRO A 654 -33.72 36.87 9.54
C PRO A 654 -33.02 38.19 9.19
N HIS A 655 -33.45 39.30 9.82
CA HIS A 655 -32.73 40.58 9.80
C HIS A 655 -31.31 40.49 10.38
N GLY A 656 -30.41 41.28 9.80
CA GLY A 656 -29.03 41.42 10.24
C GLY A 656 -28.05 41.00 9.15
N ARG A 657 -27.06 41.87 8.87
CA ARG A 657 -26.02 41.67 7.85
C ARG A 657 -25.23 40.36 8.00
N GLN A 658 -25.20 39.79 9.19
CA GLN A 658 -24.56 38.50 9.46
C GLN A 658 -25.29 37.29 8.83
N TYR A 659 -26.57 37.43 8.47
CA TYR A 659 -27.40 36.35 7.93
C TYR A 659 -27.60 36.44 6.41
N HIS A 660 -27.35 37.59 5.80
CA HIS A 660 -27.51 37.79 4.36
C HIS A 660 -26.68 38.95 3.81
N ASN A 661 -26.40 38.91 2.50
CA ASN A 661 -25.67 39.96 1.78
C ASN A 661 -26.59 40.88 0.94
N ARG A 662 -27.86 41.04 1.34
CA ARG A 662 -28.82 41.89 0.63
C ARG A 662 -28.53 43.37 0.86
N SER A 663 -28.75 44.19 -0.16
CA SER A 663 -28.49 45.62 -0.14
C SER A 663 -29.56 46.45 0.60
N LYS A 664 -30.76 45.89 0.77
CA LYS A 664 -31.88 46.53 1.48
C LYS A 664 -32.33 45.61 2.61
N ASP A 665 -31.96 46.01 3.83
CA ASP A 665 -32.43 45.49 5.11
C ASP A 665 -32.71 46.71 5.98
N ASN A 666 -33.95 46.87 6.45
CA ASN A 666 -34.36 47.98 7.31
C ASN A 666 -33.76 47.84 8.72
N TRP A 667 -33.34 46.64 9.11
CA TRP A 667 -32.76 46.30 10.40
C TRP A 667 -31.38 45.63 10.25
N PRO A 668 -30.40 46.32 9.63
CA PRO A 668 -29.12 45.72 9.21
C PRO A 668 -28.22 45.28 10.37
N ASP A 669 -28.42 45.84 11.56
CA ASP A 669 -27.65 45.50 12.76
C ASP A 669 -28.30 44.35 13.57
N GLY A 670 -29.39 43.77 13.06
CA GLY A 670 -30.12 42.66 13.66
C GLY A 670 -31.55 43.02 14.07
N CYS A 671 -32.26 42.03 14.61
CA CYS A 671 -33.65 42.19 15.04
C CYS A 671 -33.83 43.37 16.02
N PRO A 672 -34.81 44.28 15.80
CA PRO A 672 -35.05 45.43 16.68
C PRO A 672 -35.44 45.06 18.12
N CYS A 673 -35.94 43.85 18.33
CA CYS A 673 -36.26 43.32 19.66
C CYS A 673 -35.03 42.77 20.41
N ASN A 674 -33.81 42.99 19.91
CA ASN A 674 -32.54 42.51 20.47
C ASN A 674 -32.48 40.99 20.69
N LYS A 675 -33.20 40.23 19.84
CA LYS A 675 -33.19 38.76 19.87
C LYS A 675 -31.89 38.24 19.26
N SER A 676 -31.26 37.28 19.94
CA SER A 676 -30.01 36.65 19.52
C SER A 676 -30.23 35.19 19.15
N ALA A 677 -29.84 34.80 17.94
CA ALA A 677 -29.90 33.41 17.50
C ALA A 677 -29.13 32.46 18.44
N VAL A 678 -28.00 32.90 18.98
CA VAL A 678 -27.20 32.10 19.94
C VAL A 678 -27.99 31.82 21.21
N THR A 679 -28.68 32.83 21.75
CA THR A 679 -29.49 32.66 22.96
C THR A 679 -30.69 31.77 22.69
N ILE A 680 -31.40 31.99 21.58
CA ILE A 680 -32.59 31.20 21.19
C ILE A 680 -32.22 29.73 21.02
N PHE A 681 -31.17 29.42 20.23
CA PHE A 681 -30.78 28.03 20.01
C PHE A 681 -30.21 27.36 21.25
N LYS A 682 -29.56 28.12 22.15
CA LYS A 682 -29.15 27.59 23.46
C LYS A 682 -30.38 27.20 24.30
N GLN A 683 -31.40 28.04 24.34
CA GLN A 683 -32.63 27.74 25.07
C GLN A 683 -33.42 26.59 24.43
N MET A 684 -33.50 26.53 23.09
CA MET A 684 -34.11 25.40 22.39
C MET A 684 -33.42 24.08 22.75
N LYS A 685 -32.08 24.08 22.81
CA LYS A 685 -31.31 22.94 23.28
C LYS A 685 -31.64 22.57 24.73
N GLU A 686 -31.71 23.55 25.63
CA GLU A 686 -32.08 23.33 27.04
C GLU A 686 -33.51 22.76 27.16
N ASN A 687 -34.41 23.18 26.28
CA ASN A 687 -35.79 22.70 26.18
C ASN A 687 -35.95 21.41 25.35
N LYS A 688 -34.85 20.81 24.87
CA LYS A 688 -34.86 19.60 24.01
C LYS A 688 -35.71 19.72 22.73
N ILE A 689 -35.77 20.90 22.10
CA ILE A 689 -36.54 21.19 20.87
C ILE A 689 -35.70 20.92 19.60
#